data_AF-A0A2E2RA76-F1
#
_entry.id   AF-A0A2E2RA76-F1
#
_cell.length_a   1.000
_cell.length_b   1.000
_cell.length_c   1.000
_cell.angle_alpha   90.00
_cell.angle_beta   90.00
_cell.angle_gamma   90.00
#
_symmetry.space_group_name_H-M   'P 1'
#
loop_
_entity.id
_entity.type
_entity.pdbx_description
1 polymer ?
#
loop_
_entity_poly.entity_id
_entity_poly.type
_entity_poly.pdbx_seq_one_letter_code
_entity_poly.pdbx_strand_id
1 'polypeptide(L)'
;MLAYRIIQFMAFLLLFADASVPLSFADDRIQSQHFFNTYCVSCHGMEKSKAGLRLDQIDLQQWNEPSLLNDIYMAIESGEMPPEDAPKFPKPDQFKSLQKILRNQLHQLAEKQKPGMLKRLSRVEYQNTINDVFGSDFSLLDRLPLDNIEAGFNNNADNLHMSVFDMESYFKVANHIAESVVSDKPAPRVVVYSTKDTDIDTHSHKDNTNGFAPSLSLASRPLVFATQSIQIKINPSVKTRGVYRIVPKGFYIQAKFVAGSRVEERLPSVIDISEINTNDKPQTDHSMSYFLRKNSGVGQSIVTVIPKNAAWKDFNPSIGFTTQLSSDDTIVLRCNSVKGGEAQRMFCIESATITGPVYESWPPDTYFYKTYCKDIDASTGYEACQAILKTLARKLFRGPISDAEMQQFYNHAMNAFTQERSIFSGLQAGIRGMLCSPKFLFKQEGESGPLDNYAIAARMSYFLWNSLPDEMLFELARKGNLKDPKVRREQAIRMLQSARTDRFVKDYVYQWLDLKKLKIIEPDLSIFTVDEFDLVRDQIKKEPVEFFKEVLSSNLSLVNFIDSNFVMITPELNYIYRIEGHPVATPSKRPGASKISPKDYRPKEITSEFSKVRLEEKDRYRGGLFSQAGFMLMTTNNGEYTNPFYRGAWVLKSFYGDHLETPEDLEISALSPPTKTETIKETIDSHREDASCNICHKKMDPLGISLENFDVIG
;
A
#
# COMPACT_ATOMS: atom_id res chain seq x y z
N MET A 1 -80.73 -25.11 -17.08
CA MET A 1 -80.02 -24.91 -15.81
C MET A 1 -78.53 -24.66 -16.04
N LEU A 2 -78.17 -23.52 -16.63
CA LEU A 2 -76.77 -23.07 -16.72
C LEU A 2 -76.64 -21.52 -16.66
N ALA A 3 -77.76 -20.81 -16.50
CA ALA A 3 -77.81 -19.34 -16.57
C ALA A 3 -78.09 -18.66 -15.22
N TYR A 4 -78.20 -19.41 -14.11
CA TYR A 4 -78.47 -18.84 -12.77
C TYR A 4 -77.27 -18.92 -11.80
N ARG A 5 -76.10 -19.39 -12.26
CA ARG A 5 -74.87 -19.45 -11.43
C ARG A 5 -73.80 -18.42 -11.79
N ILE A 6 -74.03 -17.58 -12.79
CA ILE A 6 -73.07 -16.55 -13.24
C ILE A 6 -73.29 -15.19 -12.53
N ILE A 7 -74.42 -14.99 -11.84
CA ILE A 7 -74.75 -13.70 -11.22
C ILE A 7 -74.30 -13.58 -9.74
N GLN A 8 -73.97 -14.68 -9.06
CA GLN A 8 -73.43 -14.63 -7.67
C GLN A 8 -71.90 -14.56 -7.57
N PHE A 9 -71.16 -14.79 -8.66
CA PHE A 9 -69.69 -14.74 -8.64
C PHE A 9 -69.11 -13.34 -8.91
N MET A 10 -69.92 -12.38 -9.36
CA MET A 10 -69.48 -11.00 -9.65
C MET A 10 -69.74 -9.99 -8.53
N ALA A 11 -70.48 -10.35 -7.47
CA ALA A 11 -70.76 -9.46 -6.35
C ALA A 11 -69.86 -9.69 -5.12
N PHE A 12 -69.00 -10.72 -5.12
CA PHE A 12 -68.10 -11.03 -4.00
C PHE A 12 -66.63 -10.64 -4.25
N LEU A 13 -66.36 -9.96 -5.37
CA LEU A 13 -65.00 -9.56 -5.81
C LEU A 13 -64.77 -8.04 -5.68
N LEU A 14 -65.60 -7.33 -4.91
CA LEU A 14 -65.50 -5.88 -4.69
C LEU A 14 -65.50 -5.44 -3.22
N LEU A 15 -65.39 -6.37 -2.26
CA LEU A 15 -65.23 -6.02 -0.84
C LEU A 15 -64.13 -6.88 -0.23
N PHE A 16 -63.17 -6.22 0.41
CA PHE A 16 -61.94 -6.74 1.05
C PHE A 16 -60.70 -6.89 0.16
N ALA A 17 -60.42 -5.85 -0.64
CA ALA A 17 -59.04 -5.40 -0.80
C ALA A 17 -58.79 -4.24 0.17
N ASP A 18 -58.78 -4.53 1.48
CA ASP A 18 -58.10 -3.66 2.45
C ASP A 18 -56.59 -3.89 2.30
N ALA A 19 -56.04 -3.37 1.21
CA ALA A 19 -54.64 -3.00 1.16
C ALA A 19 -54.57 -1.59 1.74
N SER A 20 -54.41 -1.50 3.06
CA SER A 20 -53.97 -0.30 3.74
C SER A 20 -52.56 0.06 3.22
N VAL A 21 -52.51 0.79 2.11
CA VAL A 21 -51.34 1.56 1.70
C VAL A 21 -51.10 2.59 2.81
N PRO A 22 -49.88 2.75 3.35
CA PRO A 22 -49.65 3.69 4.44
C PRO A 22 -49.90 5.13 3.94
N LEU A 23 -50.89 5.79 4.52
CA LEU A 23 -51.31 7.15 4.18
C LEU A 23 -50.29 8.25 4.57
N SER A 24 -49.09 7.92 5.07
CA SER A 24 -48.21 8.91 5.71
C SER A 24 -47.26 9.67 4.79
N PHE A 25 -47.01 9.21 3.55
CA PHE A 25 -45.94 9.80 2.71
C PHE A 25 -46.35 11.08 1.98
N ALA A 26 -47.63 11.22 1.65
CA ALA A 26 -48.15 12.45 1.05
C ALA A 26 -48.18 13.61 2.07
N ASP A 27 -48.27 13.27 3.37
CA ASP A 27 -48.36 14.22 4.47
C ASP A 27 -47.01 14.93 4.72
N ASP A 28 -45.89 14.19 4.75
CA ASP A 28 -44.56 14.72 5.07
C ASP A 28 -44.03 15.76 4.06
N ARG A 29 -44.19 15.51 2.75
CA ARG A 29 -43.80 16.49 1.70
C ARG A 29 -44.66 17.74 1.79
N ILE A 30 -45.98 17.58 1.95
CA ILE A 30 -46.92 18.70 2.03
C ILE A 30 -46.65 19.53 3.30
N GLN A 31 -46.38 18.87 4.42
CA GLN A 31 -45.99 19.50 5.68
C GLN A 31 -44.68 20.30 5.54
N SER A 32 -43.69 19.72 4.86
CA SER A 32 -42.41 20.39 4.58
C SER A 32 -42.60 21.59 3.63
N GLN A 33 -43.46 21.46 2.61
CA GLN A 33 -43.80 22.55 1.70
C GLN A 33 -44.44 23.73 2.43
N HIS A 34 -45.32 23.47 3.41
CA HIS A 34 -45.88 24.54 4.24
C HIS A 34 -44.79 25.26 5.06
N PHE A 35 -43.83 24.53 5.60
CA PHE A 35 -42.69 25.13 6.29
C PHE A 35 -41.86 26.00 5.34
N PHE A 36 -41.50 25.47 4.16
CA PHE A 36 -40.72 26.21 3.16
C PHE A 36 -41.42 27.50 2.72
N ASN A 37 -42.73 27.43 2.45
CA ASN A 37 -43.53 28.60 2.08
C ASN A 37 -43.54 29.68 3.17
N THR A 38 -43.45 29.28 4.44
CA THR A 38 -43.53 30.21 5.57
C THR A 38 -42.19 30.87 5.88
N TYR A 39 -41.08 30.13 5.76
CA TYR A 39 -39.78 30.54 6.30
C TYR A 39 -38.64 30.61 5.27
N CYS A 40 -38.77 29.96 4.10
CA CYS A 40 -37.68 29.79 3.14
C CYS A 40 -37.93 30.52 1.80
N VAL A 41 -39.19 30.56 1.34
CA VAL A 41 -39.56 31.06 0.01
C VAL A 41 -39.27 32.55 -0.21
N SER A 42 -39.15 33.36 0.85
CA SER A 42 -38.71 34.76 0.70
C SER A 42 -37.30 34.91 0.12
N CYS A 43 -36.47 33.87 0.24
CA CYS A 43 -35.10 33.83 -0.29
C CYS A 43 -34.85 32.73 -1.33
N HIS A 44 -35.70 31.69 -1.35
CA HIS A 44 -35.64 30.53 -2.24
C HIS A 44 -36.98 30.34 -2.97
N GLY A 45 -37.54 31.42 -3.52
CA GLY A 45 -38.81 31.45 -4.25
C GLY A 45 -38.66 32.03 -5.65
N MET A 46 -39.79 32.32 -6.30
CA MET A 46 -39.79 32.84 -7.67
C MET A 46 -39.11 34.20 -7.83
N GLU A 47 -39.23 35.07 -6.83
CA GLU A 47 -38.64 36.41 -6.87
C GLU A 47 -37.14 36.42 -6.53
N LYS A 48 -36.70 35.50 -5.68
CA LYS A 48 -35.30 35.35 -5.24
C LYS A 48 -34.95 33.87 -5.15
N SER A 49 -33.93 33.47 -5.88
CA SER A 49 -33.45 32.08 -5.92
C SER A 49 -32.00 32.01 -5.45
N LYS A 50 -31.76 32.29 -4.16
CA LYS A 50 -30.40 32.21 -3.59
C LYS A 50 -29.84 30.79 -3.78
N ALA A 51 -28.56 30.69 -4.15
CA ALA A 51 -27.87 29.44 -4.48
C ALA A 51 -28.54 28.59 -5.59
N GLY A 52 -29.31 29.22 -6.50
CA GLY A 52 -30.03 28.49 -7.55
C GLY A 52 -31.17 27.60 -7.06
N LEU A 53 -31.50 27.65 -5.75
CA LEU A 53 -32.46 26.76 -5.11
C LEU A 53 -33.86 27.38 -5.04
N ARG A 54 -34.87 26.61 -5.47
CA ARG A 54 -36.30 26.94 -5.43
C ARG A 54 -37.05 25.96 -4.53
N LEU A 55 -37.68 26.49 -3.49
CA LEU A 55 -38.40 25.73 -2.46
C LEU A 55 -39.90 26.01 -2.46
N ASP A 56 -40.41 26.87 -3.35
CA ASP A 56 -41.84 27.18 -3.48
C ASP A 56 -42.65 26.09 -4.18
N GLN A 57 -41.97 25.15 -4.87
CA GLN A 57 -42.60 24.06 -5.63
C GLN A 57 -41.77 22.78 -5.56
N ILE A 58 -41.54 22.22 -4.36
CA ILE A 58 -40.89 20.90 -4.27
C ILE A 58 -41.84 19.82 -4.80
N ASP A 59 -41.51 19.30 -5.98
CA ASP A 59 -42.24 18.20 -6.59
C ASP A 59 -41.84 16.83 -6.00
N LEU A 60 -42.42 15.74 -6.51
CA LEU A 60 -42.09 14.40 -6.03
C LEU A 60 -40.69 13.96 -6.44
N GLN A 61 -40.13 14.48 -7.54
CA GLN A 61 -38.80 14.12 -8.00
C GLN A 61 -37.75 14.73 -7.05
N GLN A 62 -37.87 16.03 -6.79
CA GLN A 62 -37.03 16.77 -5.84
C GLN A 62 -37.15 16.24 -4.41
N TRP A 63 -38.37 15.87 -3.97
CA TRP A 63 -38.57 15.24 -2.65
C TRP A 63 -37.96 13.83 -2.53
N ASN A 64 -37.58 13.21 -3.65
CA ASN A 64 -36.91 11.92 -3.67
C ASN A 64 -35.43 12.04 -4.11
N GLU A 65 -34.88 13.24 -4.13
CA GLU A 65 -33.48 13.50 -4.47
C GLU A 65 -32.63 13.61 -3.18
N PRO A 66 -31.77 12.62 -2.86
CA PRO A 66 -31.06 12.60 -1.58
C PRO A 66 -30.08 13.75 -1.37
N SER A 67 -29.38 14.18 -2.43
CA SER A 67 -28.45 15.32 -2.41
C SER A 67 -29.18 16.58 -1.93
N LEU A 68 -30.23 16.97 -2.65
CA LEU A 68 -31.03 18.15 -2.35
C LEU A 68 -31.58 18.16 -0.91
N LEU A 69 -32.16 17.03 -0.46
CA LEU A 69 -32.71 16.95 0.89
C LEU A 69 -31.62 17.00 1.97
N ASN A 70 -30.45 16.43 1.70
CA ASN A 70 -29.30 16.49 2.59
C ASN A 70 -28.77 17.91 2.69
N ASP A 71 -28.68 18.65 1.59
CA ASP A 71 -28.21 20.04 1.58
C ASP A 71 -29.14 20.94 2.39
N ILE A 72 -30.47 20.79 2.21
CA ILE A 72 -31.46 21.52 3.02
C ILE A 72 -31.33 21.15 4.51
N TYR A 73 -31.18 19.86 4.82
CA TYR A 73 -31.02 19.39 6.19
C TYR A 73 -29.76 19.98 6.85
N MET A 74 -28.63 19.96 6.13
CA MET A 74 -27.34 20.46 6.60
C MET A 74 -27.36 21.98 6.80
N ALA A 75 -27.93 22.75 5.87
CA ALA A 75 -28.05 24.21 6.00
C ALA A 75 -28.89 24.64 7.21
N ILE A 76 -29.86 23.82 7.62
CA ILE A 76 -30.65 24.02 8.84
C ILE A 76 -29.84 23.59 10.08
N GLU A 77 -29.15 22.44 10.02
CA GLU A 77 -28.38 21.91 11.14
C GLU A 77 -27.16 22.77 11.49
N SER A 78 -26.52 23.37 10.49
CA SER A 78 -25.39 24.29 10.66
C SER A 78 -25.81 25.69 11.14
N GLY A 79 -27.12 26.00 11.14
CA GLY A 79 -27.66 27.31 11.51
C GLY A 79 -27.45 28.39 10.45
N GLU A 80 -27.03 28.04 9.23
CA GLU A 80 -26.93 28.98 8.11
C GLU A 80 -28.29 29.52 7.66
N MET A 81 -29.35 28.73 7.86
CA MET A 81 -30.72 29.08 7.49
C MET A 81 -31.66 29.09 8.69
N PRO A 82 -32.53 30.12 8.83
CA PRO A 82 -32.61 31.34 8.03
C PRO A 82 -31.47 32.33 8.30
N PRO A 83 -31.07 33.15 7.31
CA PRO A 83 -30.07 34.19 7.50
C PRO A 83 -30.55 35.29 8.46
N GLU A 84 -29.63 36.09 9.00
CA GLU A 84 -29.95 37.16 9.96
C GLU A 84 -30.96 38.19 9.43
N ASP A 85 -30.97 38.44 8.12
CA ASP A 85 -31.90 39.35 7.44
C ASP A 85 -33.26 38.72 7.09
N ALA A 86 -33.50 37.47 7.50
CA ALA A 86 -34.73 36.77 7.18
C ALA A 86 -35.95 37.44 7.82
N PRO A 87 -37.07 37.55 7.09
CA PRO A 87 -38.27 38.21 7.60
C PRO A 87 -38.95 37.43 8.73
N LYS A 88 -38.69 36.12 8.85
CA LYS A 88 -39.30 35.23 9.84
C LYS A 88 -38.33 34.14 10.28
N PHE A 89 -38.32 33.85 11.58
CA PHE A 89 -37.53 32.76 12.18
C PHE A 89 -38.44 31.68 12.77
N PRO A 90 -38.24 30.39 12.42
CA PRO A 90 -38.90 29.27 13.07
C PRO A 90 -38.50 29.14 14.54
N LYS A 91 -39.40 28.60 15.37
CA LYS A 91 -39.06 28.17 16.75
C LYS A 91 -38.19 26.91 16.71
N PRO A 92 -37.35 26.65 17.74
CA PRO A 92 -36.50 25.46 17.81
C PRO A 92 -37.22 24.12 17.56
N ASP A 93 -38.44 23.97 18.08
CA ASP A 93 -39.22 22.73 17.88
C ASP A 93 -39.71 22.55 16.43
N GLN A 94 -39.92 23.66 15.70
CA GLN A 94 -40.32 23.63 14.30
C GLN A 94 -39.13 23.18 13.42
N PHE A 95 -37.92 23.65 13.72
CA PHE A 95 -36.69 23.14 13.07
C PHE A 95 -36.49 21.66 13.32
N LYS A 96 -36.58 21.22 14.58
CA LYS A 96 -36.45 19.80 14.93
C LYS A 96 -37.48 18.92 14.22
N SER A 97 -38.70 19.45 14.04
CA SER A 97 -39.75 18.74 13.32
C SER A 97 -39.43 18.57 11.84
N LEU A 98 -39.01 19.64 11.14
CA LEU A 98 -38.57 19.55 9.75
C LEU A 98 -37.34 18.65 9.58
N GLN A 99 -36.33 18.82 10.44
CA GLN A 99 -35.13 17.97 10.45
C GLN A 99 -35.49 16.49 10.62
N LYS A 100 -36.44 16.17 11.49
CA LYS A 100 -36.92 14.79 11.68
C LYS A 100 -37.59 14.25 10.40
N ILE A 101 -38.41 15.05 9.72
CA ILE A 101 -39.07 14.65 8.46
C ILE A 101 -38.01 14.40 7.38
N LEU A 102 -37.11 15.35 7.17
CA LEU A 102 -36.01 15.22 6.19
C LEU A 102 -35.13 14.01 6.49
N ARG A 103 -34.75 13.81 7.76
CA ARG A 103 -33.97 12.63 8.18
C ARG A 103 -34.70 11.32 7.92
N ASN A 104 -36.00 11.25 8.20
CA ASN A 104 -36.80 10.05 7.94
C ASN A 104 -36.89 9.77 6.44
N GLN A 105 -37.09 10.80 5.62
CA GLN A 105 -37.13 10.66 4.16
C GLN A 105 -35.77 10.24 3.60
N LEU A 106 -34.67 10.86 4.04
CA LEU A 106 -33.31 10.46 3.69
C LEU A 106 -33.02 9.00 4.09
N HIS A 107 -33.46 8.59 5.28
CA HIS A 107 -33.33 7.20 5.72
C HIS A 107 -34.09 6.23 4.80
N GLN A 108 -35.32 6.57 4.42
CA GLN A 108 -36.11 5.76 3.49
C GLN A 108 -35.54 5.74 2.08
N LEU A 109 -35.02 6.85 1.59
CA LEU A 109 -34.33 6.93 0.30
C LEU A 109 -33.07 6.07 0.32
N ALA A 110 -32.29 6.10 1.40
CA ALA A 110 -31.15 5.21 1.60
C ALA A 110 -31.58 3.73 1.66
N GLU A 111 -32.75 3.42 2.24
CA GLU A 111 -33.31 2.07 2.22
C GLU A 111 -33.85 1.63 0.85
N LYS A 112 -34.27 2.57 -0.01
CA LYS A 112 -34.73 2.31 -1.39
C LYS A 112 -33.58 2.25 -2.39
N GLN A 113 -32.54 3.07 -2.20
CA GLN A 113 -31.25 3.00 -2.88
C GLN A 113 -30.39 1.82 -2.38
N LYS A 114 -31.02 0.69 -2.01
CA LYS A 114 -30.27 -0.49 -1.61
C LYS A 114 -29.35 -0.92 -2.76
N PRO A 115 -28.06 -1.14 -2.47
CA PRO A 115 -27.00 -1.21 -3.47
C PRO A 115 -27.19 -2.46 -4.35
N GLY A 116 -27.65 -2.24 -5.57
CA GLY A 116 -27.48 -3.17 -6.68
C GLY A 116 -26.18 -2.90 -7.46
N MET A 117 -25.36 -1.95 -7.01
CA MET A 117 -24.10 -1.63 -7.67
C MET A 117 -22.97 -2.53 -7.19
N LEU A 118 -22.38 -3.24 -8.16
CA LEU A 118 -21.18 -4.02 -7.96
C LEU A 118 -20.05 -3.09 -7.49
N LYS A 119 -19.69 -3.16 -6.20
CA LYS A 119 -18.60 -2.38 -5.64
C LYS A 119 -17.28 -3.09 -5.87
N ARG A 120 -16.44 -2.58 -6.77
CA ARG A 120 -15.11 -3.15 -7.01
C ARG A 120 -14.28 -3.14 -5.72
N LEU A 121 -13.39 -4.10 -5.55
CA LEU A 121 -12.31 -4.00 -4.57
C LEU A 121 -11.39 -2.83 -4.95
N SER A 122 -11.08 -1.95 -3.99
CA SER A 122 -9.98 -1.00 -4.16
C SER A 122 -8.65 -1.77 -4.28
N ARG A 123 -7.60 -1.10 -4.76
CA ARG A 123 -6.28 -1.75 -4.91
C ARG A 123 -5.74 -2.24 -3.57
N VAL A 124 -6.00 -1.49 -2.50
CA VAL A 124 -5.62 -1.83 -1.12
C VAL A 124 -6.37 -3.06 -0.66
N GLU A 125 -7.69 -3.09 -0.86
CA GLU A 125 -8.53 -4.24 -0.51
C GLU A 125 -8.13 -5.50 -1.31
N TYR A 126 -7.84 -5.37 -2.61
CA TYR A 126 -7.35 -6.47 -3.46
C TYR A 126 -6.05 -7.04 -2.90
N GLN A 127 -5.03 -6.20 -2.67
CA GLN A 127 -3.73 -6.65 -2.17
C GLN A 127 -3.86 -7.35 -0.82
N ASN A 128 -4.58 -6.76 0.14
CA ASN A 128 -4.79 -7.34 1.45
C ASN A 128 -5.53 -8.68 1.37
N THR A 129 -6.55 -8.78 0.52
CA THR A 129 -7.31 -10.02 0.31
C THR A 129 -6.40 -11.13 -0.22
N ILE A 130 -5.57 -10.85 -1.23
CA ILE A 130 -4.59 -11.81 -1.77
C ILE A 130 -3.61 -12.25 -0.68
N ASN A 131 -3.02 -11.30 0.03
CA ASN A 131 -2.04 -11.59 1.08
C ASN A 131 -2.62 -12.43 2.22
N ASP A 132 -3.87 -12.20 2.61
CA ASP A 132 -4.55 -12.99 3.64
C ASP A 132 -4.98 -14.38 3.14
N VAL A 133 -5.40 -14.53 1.88
CA VAL A 133 -5.80 -15.84 1.31
C VAL A 133 -4.59 -16.75 1.14
N PHE A 134 -3.49 -16.22 0.61
CA PHE A 134 -2.31 -17.00 0.23
C PHE A 134 -1.18 -16.95 1.28
N GLY A 135 -1.31 -16.12 2.32
CA GLY A 135 -0.29 -15.93 3.35
C GLY A 135 1.01 -15.38 2.77
N SER A 136 0.89 -14.40 1.88
CA SER A 136 1.97 -13.77 1.13
C SER A 136 2.17 -12.30 1.54
N ASP A 137 3.23 -11.68 1.03
CA ASP A 137 3.51 -10.26 1.22
C ASP A 137 3.75 -9.57 -0.13
N PHE A 138 2.76 -9.65 -1.03
CA PHE A 138 2.84 -9.00 -2.32
C PHE A 138 2.68 -7.49 -2.17
N SER A 139 3.55 -6.74 -2.86
CA SER A 139 3.35 -5.32 -3.16
C SER A 139 2.79 -5.19 -4.57
N LEU A 140 1.48 -4.97 -4.65
CA LEU A 140 0.68 -4.95 -5.89
C LEU A 140 0.17 -3.56 -6.25
N LEU A 141 0.19 -2.60 -5.31
CA LEU A 141 -0.39 -1.28 -5.53
C LEU A 141 0.07 -0.69 -6.86
N ASP A 142 1.37 -0.59 -7.12
CA ASP A 142 1.92 0.01 -8.35
C ASP A 142 1.65 -0.79 -9.64
N ARG A 143 1.09 -2.00 -9.54
CA ARG A 143 0.75 -2.88 -10.68
C ARG A 143 -0.74 -2.93 -10.98
N LEU A 144 -1.57 -2.46 -10.05
CA LEU A 144 -3.02 -2.40 -10.20
C LEU A 144 -3.45 -1.05 -10.77
N PRO A 145 -4.55 -0.97 -11.53
CA PRO A 145 -5.11 0.31 -12.00
C PRO A 145 -5.41 1.27 -10.85
N LEU A 146 -5.22 2.58 -11.06
CA LEU A 146 -5.52 3.59 -10.04
C LEU A 146 -7.02 3.63 -9.72
N ASP A 147 -7.35 3.84 -8.44
CA ASP A 147 -8.73 4.03 -8.01
C ASP A 147 -9.09 5.51 -8.14
N ASN A 148 -10.30 5.81 -8.64
CA ASN A 148 -10.84 7.17 -8.64
C ASN A 148 -11.13 7.61 -7.20
N ILE A 149 -10.79 8.85 -6.89
CA ILE A 149 -11.02 9.44 -5.56
C ILE A 149 -12.19 10.40 -5.68
N GLU A 150 -13.18 10.21 -4.82
CA GLU A 150 -14.33 11.10 -4.69
C GLU A 150 -14.55 11.40 -3.21
N ALA A 151 -14.84 12.66 -2.87
CA ALA A 151 -14.96 13.13 -1.49
C ALA A 151 -13.76 12.72 -0.58
N GLY A 152 -12.57 12.51 -1.18
CA GLY A 152 -11.36 12.09 -0.47
C GLY A 152 -11.17 10.57 -0.31
N PHE A 153 -12.14 9.76 -0.72
CA PHE A 153 -12.09 8.29 -0.56
C PHE A 153 -11.99 7.55 -1.89
N ASN A 154 -11.24 6.44 -1.89
CA ASN A 154 -10.93 5.61 -3.06
C ASN A 154 -11.82 4.36 -3.17
N ASN A 155 -12.83 4.26 -2.31
CA ASN A 155 -13.68 3.08 -2.20
C ASN A 155 -15.15 3.43 -2.43
N ASN A 156 -15.47 4.54 -3.09
CA ASN A 156 -16.86 4.84 -3.45
C ASN A 156 -17.32 3.90 -4.59
N ALA A 157 -18.49 3.28 -4.45
CA ALA A 157 -19.00 2.33 -5.44
C ALA A 157 -19.26 2.99 -6.80
N ASP A 158 -19.68 4.27 -6.79
CA ASP A 158 -20.12 5.00 -7.98
C ASP A 158 -18.99 5.30 -8.97
N ASN A 159 -17.74 5.28 -8.50
CA ASN A 159 -16.60 5.72 -9.29
C ASN A 159 -15.54 4.64 -9.53
N LEU A 160 -15.82 3.39 -9.17
CA LEU A 160 -14.91 2.25 -9.40
C LEU A 160 -15.24 1.47 -10.67
N HIS A 161 -15.48 2.18 -11.77
CA HIS A 161 -15.62 1.56 -13.08
C HIS A 161 -14.34 0.84 -13.51
N MET A 162 -14.49 -0.11 -14.44
CA MET A 162 -13.40 -0.92 -14.96
C MET A 162 -13.37 -0.80 -16.47
N SER A 163 -12.23 -0.36 -17.00
CA SER A 163 -11.98 -0.31 -18.44
C SER A 163 -11.41 -1.65 -18.95
N VAL A 164 -11.34 -1.80 -20.27
CA VAL A 164 -10.68 -2.95 -20.90
C VAL A 164 -9.19 -3.03 -20.55
N PHE A 165 -8.52 -1.88 -20.44
CA PHE A 165 -7.11 -1.80 -20.03
C PHE A 165 -6.90 -2.25 -18.58
N ASP A 166 -7.87 -1.96 -17.71
CA ASP A 166 -7.83 -2.39 -16.31
C ASP A 166 -7.88 -3.91 -16.21
N MET A 167 -8.74 -4.56 -17.02
CA MET A 167 -8.82 -6.02 -17.08
C MET A 167 -7.51 -6.68 -17.50
N GLU A 168 -6.79 -6.10 -18.46
CA GLU A 168 -5.47 -6.61 -18.85
C GLU A 168 -4.47 -6.50 -17.69
N SER A 169 -4.51 -5.40 -16.95
CA SER A 169 -3.66 -5.18 -15.77
C SER A 169 -3.98 -6.19 -14.66
N TYR A 170 -5.27 -6.41 -14.36
CA TYR A 170 -5.70 -7.45 -13.42
C TYR A 170 -5.27 -8.85 -13.86
N PHE A 171 -5.36 -9.16 -15.15
CA PHE A 171 -4.92 -10.46 -15.68
C PHE A 171 -3.41 -10.67 -15.49
N LYS A 172 -2.58 -9.66 -15.79
CA LYS A 172 -1.12 -9.70 -15.56
C LYS A 172 -0.79 -9.90 -14.08
N VAL A 173 -1.49 -9.19 -13.19
CA VAL A 173 -1.33 -9.33 -11.74
C VAL A 173 -1.77 -10.72 -11.27
N ALA A 174 -2.92 -11.21 -11.71
CA ALA A 174 -3.44 -12.54 -11.38
C ALA A 174 -2.48 -13.66 -11.85
N ASN A 175 -1.90 -13.51 -13.04
CA ASN A 175 -0.89 -14.43 -13.55
C ASN A 175 0.36 -14.44 -12.67
N HIS A 176 0.88 -13.25 -12.33
CA HIS A 176 2.03 -13.13 -11.45
C HIS A 176 1.78 -13.74 -10.06
N ILE A 177 0.60 -13.52 -9.47
CA ILE A 177 0.21 -14.11 -8.19
C ILE A 177 0.16 -15.62 -8.29
N ALA A 178 -0.55 -16.16 -9.29
CA ALA A 178 -0.70 -17.60 -9.47
C ALA A 178 0.66 -18.31 -9.60
N GLU A 179 1.55 -17.80 -10.46
CA GLU A 179 2.91 -18.35 -10.65
C GLU A 179 3.79 -18.24 -9.40
N SER A 180 3.60 -17.19 -8.60
CA SER A 180 4.40 -16.95 -7.39
C SER A 180 3.93 -17.76 -6.18
N VAL A 181 2.62 -18.00 -6.07
CA VAL A 181 2.01 -18.72 -4.94
C VAL A 181 2.21 -20.23 -5.08
N VAL A 182 2.05 -20.75 -6.29
CA VAL A 182 2.10 -22.18 -6.56
C VAL A 182 2.83 -22.43 -7.86
N SER A 183 3.83 -23.29 -7.82
CA SER A 183 4.60 -23.70 -9.00
C SER A 183 5.07 -25.13 -8.86
N ASP A 184 5.49 -25.72 -9.99
CA ASP A 184 6.34 -26.90 -10.00
C ASP A 184 7.72 -26.58 -9.43
N LYS A 185 8.43 -27.61 -8.96
CA LYS A 185 9.83 -27.47 -8.54
C LYS A 185 10.64 -26.94 -9.71
N PRO A 186 11.15 -25.69 -9.67
CA PRO A 186 11.88 -25.15 -10.79
C PRO A 186 13.13 -25.99 -11.02
N ALA A 187 13.39 -26.35 -12.28
CA ALA A 187 14.65 -26.97 -12.63
C ALA A 187 15.79 -26.02 -12.22
N PRO A 188 16.83 -26.51 -11.51
CA PRO A 188 17.94 -25.66 -11.10
C PRO A 188 18.59 -25.09 -12.36
N ARG A 189 18.70 -23.75 -12.42
CA ARG A 189 19.38 -23.09 -13.54
C ARG A 189 20.88 -23.34 -13.40
N VAL A 190 21.48 -23.86 -14.46
CA VAL A 190 22.93 -24.04 -14.56
C VAL A 190 23.48 -22.96 -15.48
N VAL A 191 24.35 -22.10 -14.96
CA VAL A 191 25.11 -21.14 -15.76
C VAL A 191 26.59 -21.44 -15.58
N VAL A 192 27.30 -21.58 -16.70
CA VAL A 192 28.75 -21.78 -16.71
C VAL A 192 29.40 -20.46 -17.06
N TYR A 193 30.19 -19.92 -16.14
CA TYR A 193 31.05 -18.76 -16.37
C TYR A 193 32.40 -19.25 -16.82
N SER A 194 32.77 -18.97 -18.06
CA SER A 194 34.05 -19.33 -18.62
C SER A 194 35.01 -18.16 -18.49
N THR A 195 36.29 -18.47 -18.31
CA THR A 195 37.37 -17.50 -18.47
C THR A 195 37.58 -17.20 -19.97
N LYS A 196 37.25 -18.11 -20.89
CA LYS A 196 37.33 -17.87 -22.34
C LYS A 196 36.57 -16.57 -22.71
N ASP A 197 37.26 -15.68 -23.42
CA ASP A 197 36.76 -14.36 -23.87
C ASP A 197 36.56 -13.30 -22.78
N THR A 198 37.16 -13.48 -21.61
CA THR A 198 37.23 -12.39 -20.62
C THR A 198 38.35 -11.42 -20.99
N ASP A 199 38.01 -10.13 -21.15
CA ASP A 199 38.96 -9.02 -21.33
C ASP A 199 39.90 -8.94 -20.12
N ILE A 200 40.93 -9.77 -20.09
CA ILE A 200 42.17 -9.40 -19.42
C ILE A 200 42.75 -8.35 -20.35
N ASP A 201 42.65 -7.08 -19.98
CA ASP A 201 43.13 -5.95 -20.75
C ASP A 201 44.62 -6.14 -21.11
N THR A 202 44.87 -6.76 -22.26
CA THR A 202 46.22 -7.02 -22.78
C THR A 202 46.86 -5.74 -23.30
N HIS A 203 46.11 -4.64 -23.39
CA HIS A 203 46.53 -3.38 -24.00
C HIS A 203 47.07 -2.36 -22.99
N SER A 204 47.00 -2.64 -21.68
CA SER A 204 47.41 -1.69 -20.64
C SER A 204 48.89 -1.74 -20.22
N HIS A 205 49.76 -2.64 -20.72
CA HIS A 205 51.07 -2.87 -20.09
C HIS A 205 52.28 -2.92 -21.03
N LYS A 206 53.34 -2.19 -20.66
CA LYS A 206 54.63 -2.08 -21.37
C LYS A 206 55.58 -3.27 -21.19
N ASP A 207 55.30 -4.16 -20.24
CA ASP A 207 56.16 -5.30 -19.93
C ASP A 207 55.52 -6.62 -20.33
N ASN A 208 56.31 -7.42 -21.04
CA ASN A 208 56.03 -8.74 -21.57
C ASN A 208 55.25 -9.63 -20.57
N THR A 209 53.93 -9.72 -20.72
CA THR A 209 52.96 -10.39 -19.82
C THR A 209 53.03 -11.92 -19.89
N ASN A 210 54.24 -12.47 -19.98
CA ASN A 210 54.53 -13.89 -19.88
C ASN A 210 54.05 -14.52 -18.55
N GLY A 211 53.63 -13.71 -17.58
CA GLY A 211 53.00 -14.17 -16.34
C GLY A 211 51.52 -14.55 -16.45
N PHE A 212 50.81 -14.11 -17.50
CA PHE A 212 49.39 -14.40 -17.67
C PHE A 212 49.11 -15.41 -18.81
N ALA A 213 50.00 -15.56 -19.81
CA ALA A 213 49.94 -16.64 -20.81
C ALA A 213 51.16 -16.67 -21.76
N PRO A 214 52.29 -17.36 -21.47
CA PRO A 214 53.46 -17.25 -22.35
C PRO A 214 53.61 -18.31 -23.46
N SER A 215 52.81 -19.38 -23.51
CA SER A 215 53.05 -20.46 -24.49
C SER A 215 51.78 -21.26 -24.83
N LEU A 216 50.83 -20.61 -25.51
CA LEU A 216 49.59 -21.25 -25.94
C LEU A 216 49.56 -21.58 -27.43
N SER A 217 49.18 -22.82 -27.76
CA SER A 217 47.97 -23.10 -28.56
C SER A 217 47.35 -24.41 -28.03
N LEU A 218 46.09 -24.77 -28.20
CA LEU A 218 45.04 -24.23 -29.07
C LEU A 218 43.74 -24.07 -28.26
N ALA A 219 43.02 -23.00 -28.56
CA ALA A 219 41.65 -22.68 -28.13
C ALA A 219 41.43 -22.37 -26.64
N SER A 220 42.07 -21.25 -26.23
CA SER A 220 41.51 -20.26 -25.29
C SER A 220 41.82 -20.47 -23.80
N ARG A 221 43.04 -20.16 -23.36
CA ARG A 221 43.30 -19.83 -21.93
C ARG A 221 42.82 -18.39 -21.69
N PRO A 222 42.21 -18.15 -20.53
CA PRO A 222 42.91 -17.27 -19.59
C PRO A 222 43.10 -17.96 -18.25
N LEU A 223 44.38 -18.05 -17.87
CA LEU A 223 44.80 -18.51 -16.55
C LEU A 223 44.66 -17.33 -15.60
N VAL A 224 43.59 -17.27 -14.80
CA VAL A 224 43.66 -16.48 -13.57
C VAL A 224 43.99 -17.46 -12.44
N PHE A 225 45.25 -17.46 -12.01
CA PHE A 225 45.62 -18.04 -10.72
C PHE A 225 45.26 -17.03 -9.65
N ALA A 226 44.32 -17.40 -8.78
CA ALA A 226 43.91 -16.51 -7.72
C ALA A 226 44.92 -16.62 -6.56
N THR A 227 45.61 -15.55 -6.19
CA THR A 227 46.50 -15.52 -5.02
C THR A 227 45.89 -14.61 -3.95
N GLN A 228 46.59 -14.39 -2.83
CA GLN A 228 46.17 -13.35 -1.89
C GLN A 228 46.13 -11.95 -2.54
N SER A 229 46.97 -11.70 -3.56
CA SER A 229 47.05 -10.42 -4.28
C SER A 229 46.27 -10.39 -5.60
N ILE A 230 45.93 -11.54 -6.19
CA ILE A 230 45.16 -11.65 -7.44
C ILE A 230 43.85 -12.36 -7.13
N GLN A 231 42.73 -11.68 -7.25
CA GLN A 231 41.41 -12.23 -6.91
C GLN A 231 40.52 -12.34 -8.14
N ILE A 232 39.76 -13.42 -8.24
CA ILE A 232 38.82 -13.66 -9.33
C ILE A 232 37.46 -13.15 -8.91
N LYS A 233 36.85 -12.30 -9.74
CA LYS A 233 35.48 -11.83 -9.57
C LYS A 233 34.56 -12.55 -10.54
N ILE A 234 33.49 -13.12 -10.02
CA ILE A 234 32.40 -13.68 -10.81
C ILE A 234 31.16 -12.84 -10.51
N ASN A 235 30.56 -12.25 -11.54
CA ASN A 235 29.30 -11.53 -11.47
C ASN A 235 28.18 -12.47 -11.89
N PRO A 236 27.57 -13.24 -10.95
CA PRO A 236 26.50 -14.16 -11.27
C PRO A 236 25.29 -13.39 -11.82
N SER A 237 24.78 -13.84 -12.96
CA SER A 237 23.55 -13.36 -13.60
C SER A 237 22.33 -14.05 -12.97
N VAL A 238 22.27 -14.04 -11.64
CA VAL A 238 21.17 -14.58 -10.85
C VAL A 238 20.01 -13.61 -10.85
N LYS A 239 18.84 -14.08 -11.29
CA LYS A 239 17.62 -13.27 -11.38
C LYS A 239 16.81 -13.26 -10.08
N THR A 240 16.94 -14.31 -9.28
CA THR A 240 16.20 -14.50 -8.04
C THR A 240 17.17 -14.64 -6.89
N ARG A 241 16.79 -14.13 -5.70
CA ARG A 241 17.56 -14.35 -4.48
C ARG A 241 17.35 -15.80 -4.04
N GLY A 242 18.41 -16.50 -3.67
CA GLY A 242 18.32 -17.88 -3.22
C GLY A 242 19.67 -18.50 -2.88
N VAL A 243 19.65 -19.78 -2.46
CA VAL A 243 20.87 -20.55 -2.22
C VAL A 243 21.37 -21.08 -3.56
N TYR A 244 22.63 -20.84 -3.90
CA TYR A 244 23.24 -21.37 -5.11
C TYR A 244 24.42 -22.24 -4.75
N ARG A 245 24.65 -23.28 -5.56
CA ARG A 245 25.86 -24.11 -5.51
C ARG A 245 26.84 -23.60 -6.57
N ILE A 246 28.06 -23.29 -6.14
CA ILE A 246 29.14 -22.80 -6.99
C ILE A 246 30.25 -23.84 -7.00
N VAL A 247 30.59 -24.34 -8.18
CA VAL A 247 31.67 -25.32 -8.37
C VAL A 247 32.67 -24.75 -9.39
N PRO A 248 33.85 -24.28 -8.95
CA PRO A 248 34.92 -23.95 -9.87
C PRO A 248 35.46 -25.24 -10.51
N LYS A 249 35.83 -25.16 -11.78
CA LYS A 249 36.47 -26.23 -12.54
C LYS A 249 37.77 -25.70 -13.14
N GLY A 250 38.77 -26.56 -13.13
CA GLY A 250 40.06 -26.29 -13.74
C GLY A 250 41.06 -27.35 -13.34
N PHE A 251 42.34 -27.01 -13.33
CA PHE A 251 43.43 -27.96 -13.16
C PHE A 251 44.53 -27.40 -12.27
N TYR A 252 45.42 -28.28 -11.81
CA TYR A 252 46.56 -27.89 -11.00
C TYR A 252 47.82 -27.78 -11.84
N ILE A 253 48.60 -26.73 -11.59
CA ILE A 253 49.96 -26.56 -12.11
C ILE A 253 50.95 -26.51 -10.95
N GLN A 254 52.22 -26.72 -11.24
CA GLN A 254 53.33 -26.37 -10.35
C GLN A 254 54.08 -25.19 -10.96
N ALA A 255 54.26 -24.11 -10.19
CA ALA A 255 54.92 -22.90 -10.67
C ALA A 255 55.56 -22.10 -9.52
N LYS A 256 56.51 -21.22 -9.81
CA LYS A 256 57.06 -20.26 -8.85
C LYS A 256 56.34 -18.92 -8.94
N PHE A 257 55.86 -18.40 -7.81
CA PHE A 257 55.19 -17.09 -7.75
C PHE A 257 56.20 -15.95 -7.63
N VAL A 258 56.08 -14.97 -8.52
CA VAL A 258 56.85 -13.73 -8.51
C VAL A 258 55.92 -12.59 -8.12
N ALA A 259 56.18 -11.98 -6.96
CA ALA A 259 55.38 -10.84 -6.50
C ALA A 259 55.49 -9.64 -7.45
N GLY A 260 54.40 -8.88 -7.59
CA GLY A 260 54.41 -7.63 -8.34
C GLY A 260 55.18 -6.52 -7.63
N SER A 261 55.64 -5.53 -8.37
CA SER A 261 56.37 -4.36 -7.87
C SER A 261 55.72 -3.08 -8.38
N ARG A 262 55.34 -2.18 -7.48
CA ARG A 262 54.85 -0.84 -7.86
C ARG A 262 55.96 0.05 -8.40
N VAL A 263 57.19 -0.16 -7.95
CA VAL A 263 58.37 0.64 -8.36
C VAL A 263 58.78 0.29 -9.77
N GLU A 264 58.66 -0.99 -10.14
CA GLU A 264 58.97 -1.51 -11.48
C GLU A 264 57.74 -1.55 -12.39
N GLU A 265 56.59 -0.99 -11.97
CA GLU A 265 55.29 -1.09 -12.67
C GLU A 265 54.91 -2.52 -13.10
N ARG A 266 55.38 -3.53 -12.36
CA ARG A 266 55.29 -4.94 -12.72
C ARG A 266 54.17 -5.64 -11.96
N LEU A 267 53.27 -6.29 -12.70
CA LEU A 267 52.23 -7.14 -12.10
C LEU A 267 52.83 -8.43 -11.50
N PRO A 268 52.16 -9.06 -10.51
CA PRO A 268 52.55 -10.39 -10.06
C PRO A 268 52.42 -11.42 -11.18
N SER A 269 53.34 -12.36 -11.26
CA SER A 269 53.45 -13.36 -12.33
C SER A 269 53.84 -14.73 -11.80
N VAL A 270 53.81 -15.75 -12.65
CA VAL A 270 54.35 -17.09 -12.37
C VAL A 270 55.40 -17.47 -13.40
N ILE A 271 56.44 -18.18 -12.96
CA ILE A 271 57.54 -18.71 -13.80
C ILE A 271 57.76 -20.19 -13.48
N ASP A 272 58.56 -20.90 -14.30
CA ASP A 272 58.90 -22.32 -14.13
C ASP A 272 57.67 -23.24 -14.02
N ILE A 273 56.78 -23.17 -15.01
CA ILE A 273 55.49 -23.88 -15.02
C ILE A 273 55.68 -25.34 -15.47
N SER A 274 55.19 -26.29 -14.67
CA SER A 274 55.03 -27.70 -15.07
C SER A 274 53.64 -28.24 -14.73
N GLU A 275 53.10 -29.10 -15.61
CA GLU A 275 51.79 -29.73 -15.41
C GLU A 275 51.87 -30.87 -14.40
N ILE A 276 50.87 -30.97 -13.52
CA ILE A 276 50.72 -32.11 -12.60
C ILE A 276 49.72 -33.07 -13.24
N ASN A 277 50.15 -34.31 -13.49
CA ASN A 277 49.31 -35.35 -14.07
C ASN A 277 48.15 -35.68 -13.11
N THR A 278 46.91 -35.66 -13.62
CA THR A 278 45.66 -35.67 -12.83
C THR A 278 45.38 -36.96 -12.03
N ASN A 279 46.23 -37.98 -12.17
CA ASN A 279 46.07 -39.28 -11.50
C ASN A 279 46.75 -39.40 -10.13
N ASP A 280 47.56 -38.42 -9.71
CA ASP A 280 48.12 -38.39 -8.35
C ASP A 280 47.10 -37.83 -7.35
N LYS A 281 46.55 -38.70 -6.50
CA LYS A 281 45.66 -38.28 -5.40
C LYS A 281 46.43 -37.39 -4.41
N PRO A 282 45.94 -36.17 -4.10
CA PRO A 282 46.64 -35.26 -3.19
C PRO A 282 46.64 -35.76 -1.74
N GLN A 283 47.75 -35.58 -1.02
CA GLN A 283 47.84 -35.83 0.42
C GLN A 283 47.31 -34.65 1.28
N THR A 284 47.13 -33.45 0.69
CA THR A 284 46.42 -32.32 1.30
C THR A 284 45.84 -31.40 0.21
N ASP A 285 44.51 -31.34 0.08
CA ASP A 285 43.82 -30.33 -0.75
C ASP A 285 43.93 -28.97 -0.05
N HIS A 286 44.75 -28.06 -0.56
CA HIS A 286 44.83 -26.70 0.02
C HIS A 286 43.57 -25.89 -0.31
N SER A 287 43.08 -25.12 0.67
CA SER A 287 41.81 -24.40 0.64
C SER A 287 41.82 -23.24 -0.36
N MET A 288 40.71 -23.07 -1.08
CA MET A 288 40.36 -21.78 -1.65
C MET A 288 39.52 -21.02 -0.63
N SER A 289 39.50 -19.69 -0.73
CA SER A 289 38.50 -18.90 -0.02
C SER A 289 37.62 -18.12 -0.97
N TYR A 290 36.41 -17.80 -0.51
CA TYR A 290 35.53 -16.84 -1.16
C TYR A 290 35.04 -15.76 -0.17
N PHE A 291 34.57 -14.64 -0.72
CA PHE A 291 33.68 -13.71 -0.02
C PHE A 291 32.71 -13.07 -1.01
N LEU A 292 31.64 -12.44 -0.50
CA LEU A 292 30.62 -11.76 -1.30
C LEU A 292 30.73 -10.23 -1.15
N ARG A 293 30.51 -9.52 -2.26
CA ARG A 293 30.45 -8.04 -2.29
C ARG A 293 29.25 -7.58 -3.11
N LYS A 294 28.62 -6.47 -2.73
CA LYS A 294 27.60 -5.81 -3.56
C LYS A 294 28.21 -5.08 -4.75
N ASN A 295 27.63 -5.30 -5.93
CA ASN A 295 28.07 -4.73 -7.19
C ASN A 295 27.44 -3.34 -7.41
N SER A 296 28.18 -2.43 -8.07
CA SER A 296 27.72 -1.08 -8.43
C SER A 296 27.74 -0.81 -9.94
N GLY A 297 27.81 -1.85 -10.80
CA GLY A 297 27.82 -1.71 -12.27
C GLY A 297 27.76 -3.03 -13.05
N VAL A 298 27.56 -2.95 -14.38
CA VAL A 298 27.40 -4.10 -15.30
C VAL A 298 28.72 -4.38 -16.04
N GLY A 299 29.23 -5.61 -15.99
CA GLY A 299 30.42 -6.06 -16.74
C GLY A 299 30.96 -7.41 -16.27
N GLN A 300 31.60 -8.19 -17.14
CA GLN A 300 32.25 -9.48 -16.81
C GLN A 300 33.78 -9.34 -16.73
N SER A 301 34.36 -9.85 -15.64
CA SER A 301 35.79 -10.19 -15.36
C SER A 301 36.85 -9.13 -15.01
N ILE A 302 38.12 -9.52 -14.75
CA ILE A 302 38.83 -9.90 -13.49
C ILE A 302 40.14 -9.07 -13.51
N VAL A 303 40.51 -8.21 -12.54
CA VAL A 303 41.38 -8.43 -11.37
C VAL A 303 41.29 -7.12 -10.57
N THR A 304 41.09 -7.16 -9.25
CA THR A 304 41.24 -5.94 -8.44
C THR A 304 41.83 -6.30 -7.09
N VAL A 305 42.82 -5.53 -6.65
CA VAL A 305 43.40 -5.66 -5.32
C VAL A 305 42.38 -5.20 -4.28
N ILE A 306 41.95 -6.11 -3.41
CA ILE A 306 40.98 -5.82 -2.34
C ILE A 306 41.73 -5.74 -1.00
N PRO A 307 41.39 -4.79 -0.10
CA PRO A 307 42.08 -4.61 1.18
C PRO A 307 42.08 -5.86 2.07
N LYS A 308 43.08 -5.95 2.95
CA LYS A 308 43.37 -7.11 3.83
C LYS A 308 42.23 -7.52 4.78
N ASN A 309 41.20 -6.69 4.98
CA ASN A 309 40.20 -6.85 6.06
C ASN A 309 38.89 -7.53 5.62
N ALA A 310 38.83 -8.18 4.45
CA ALA A 310 37.64 -8.93 4.04
C ALA A 310 37.49 -10.23 4.84
N ALA A 311 36.25 -10.59 5.21
CA ALA A 311 35.94 -11.84 5.90
C ALA A 311 35.83 -13.01 4.90
N TRP A 312 36.95 -13.71 4.69
CA TRP A 312 37.05 -14.85 3.77
C TRP A 312 36.52 -16.15 4.39
N LYS A 313 35.86 -16.98 3.57
CA LYS A 313 35.37 -18.32 3.95
C LYS A 313 36.06 -19.39 3.11
N ASP A 314 36.61 -20.42 3.75
CA ASP A 314 37.35 -21.49 3.07
C ASP A 314 36.44 -22.58 2.47
N PHE A 315 36.85 -23.16 1.35
CA PHE A 315 36.17 -24.28 0.69
C PHE A 315 37.13 -25.17 -0.13
N ASN A 316 36.70 -26.40 -0.43
CA ASN A 316 37.41 -27.32 -1.33
C ASN A 316 36.96 -27.07 -2.79
N PRO A 317 37.86 -26.69 -3.72
CA PRO A 317 37.49 -26.39 -5.11
C PRO A 317 36.88 -27.58 -5.86
N SER A 318 37.25 -28.83 -5.53
CA SER A 318 36.70 -30.04 -6.17
C SER A 318 35.23 -30.29 -5.81
N ILE A 319 34.78 -29.78 -4.66
CA ILE A 319 33.39 -29.93 -4.17
C ILE A 319 32.57 -28.66 -4.44
N GLY A 320 33.23 -27.51 -4.38
CA GLY A 320 32.60 -26.19 -4.43
C GLY A 320 32.05 -25.75 -3.07
N PHE A 321 31.13 -24.78 -3.08
CA PHE A 321 30.45 -24.28 -1.90
C PHE A 321 29.01 -23.87 -2.21
N THR A 322 28.19 -23.72 -1.17
CA THR A 322 26.86 -23.12 -1.25
C THR A 322 26.82 -21.80 -0.52
N THR A 323 26.13 -20.81 -1.10
CA THR A 323 25.90 -19.52 -0.44
C THR A 323 24.61 -18.88 -0.95
N GLN A 324 24.02 -18.00 -0.16
CA GLN A 324 22.93 -17.13 -0.59
C GLN A 324 23.48 -16.09 -1.59
N LEU A 325 22.86 -15.97 -2.76
CA LEU A 325 23.15 -14.92 -3.73
C LEU A 325 21.88 -14.12 -4.04
N SER A 326 22.06 -12.85 -4.37
CA SER A 326 21.08 -11.88 -4.84
C SER A 326 21.55 -11.31 -6.19
N SER A 327 20.69 -10.62 -6.92
CA SER A 327 21.00 -10.09 -8.27
C SER A 327 22.15 -9.08 -8.31
N ASP A 328 22.50 -8.50 -7.16
CA ASP A 328 23.56 -7.51 -6.98
C ASP A 328 24.81 -8.09 -6.30
N ASP A 329 24.89 -9.39 -6.05
CA ASP A 329 26.06 -10.02 -5.41
C ASP A 329 27.15 -10.36 -6.45
N THR A 330 28.40 -10.02 -6.14
CA THR A 330 29.63 -10.48 -6.81
C THR A 330 30.33 -11.49 -5.92
N ILE A 331 30.68 -12.64 -6.49
CA ILE A 331 31.50 -13.67 -5.83
C ILE A 331 32.97 -13.34 -6.08
N VAL A 332 33.76 -13.29 -5.03
CA VAL A 332 35.22 -13.11 -5.14
C VAL A 332 35.93 -14.36 -4.63
N LEU A 333 36.82 -14.93 -5.43
CA LEU A 333 37.58 -16.14 -5.14
C LEU A 333 39.08 -15.84 -5.01
N ARG A 334 39.77 -16.56 -4.11
CA ARG A 334 41.23 -16.61 -3.99
C ARG A 334 41.73 -18.03 -3.69
N CYS A 335 42.96 -18.36 -4.07
CA CYS A 335 43.65 -19.55 -3.56
C CYS A 335 44.51 -19.17 -2.35
N ASN A 336 44.49 -20.00 -1.31
CA ASN A 336 45.25 -19.75 -0.08
C ASN A 336 46.67 -20.32 -0.11
N SER A 337 47.02 -21.10 -1.13
CA SER A 337 48.25 -21.91 -1.20
C SER A 337 49.48 -21.23 -1.81
N VAL A 338 49.47 -19.91 -2.01
CA VAL A 338 50.55 -19.23 -2.76
C VAL A 338 51.38 -18.32 -1.85
N LYS A 339 52.67 -18.64 -1.69
CA LYS A 339 53.72 -17.82 -1.06
C LYS A 339 54.87 -17.60 -2.06
N GLY A 340 55.56 -16.47 -2.01
CA GLY A 340 56.73 -16.23 -2.87
C GLY A 340 57.88 -17.19 -2.58
N GLY A 341 58.65 -17.59 -3.61
CA GLY A 341 59.81 -18.48 -3.48
C GLY A 341 59.75 -19.72 -4.39
N GLU A 342 59.89 -20.91 -3.79
CA GLU A 342 59.96 -22.21 -4.49
C GLU A 342 58.69 -22.58 -5.28
N ALA A 343 58.82 -23.59 -6.14
CA ALA A 343 57.73 -24.05 -7.00
C ALA A 343 56.62 -24.68 -6.15
N GLN A 344 55.41 -24.11 -6.22
CA GLN A 344 54.25 -24.50 -5.43
C GLN A 344 53.10 -24.94 -6.34
N ARG A 345 52.23 -25.79 -5.80
CA ARG A 345 51.01 -26.22 -6.48
C ARG A 345 49.97 -25.12 -6.47
N MET A 346 49.49 -24.74 -7.65
CA MET A 346 48.50 -23.67 -7.85
C MET A 346 47.29 -24.22 -8.60
N PHE A 347 46.08 -23.87 -8.14
CA PHE A 347 44.85 -24.21 -8.83
C PHE A 347 44.50 -23.11 -9.84
N CYS A 348 44.35 -23.49 -11.10
CA CYS A 348 43.96 -22.62 -12.19
C CYS A 348 42.48 -22.84 -12.47
N ILE A 349 41.68 -21.78 -12.39
CA ILE A 349 40.24 -21.85 -12.67
C ILE A 349 40.02 -21.59 -14.15
N GLU A 350 39.40 -22.53 -14.85
CA GLU A 350 38.98 -22.38 -16.25
C GLU A 350 37.53 -21.89 -16.35
N SER A 351 36.66 -22.41 -15.49
CA SER A 351 35.26 -22.02 -15.43
C SER A 351 34.69 -22.17 -14.03
N ALA A 352 33.55 -21.55 -13.78
CA ALA A 352 32.76 -21.79 -12.58
C ALA A 352 31.32 -22.11 -12.98
N THR A 353 30.82 -23.25 -12.51
CA THR A 353 29.41 -23.63 -12.68
C THR A 353 28.62 -23.12 -11.49
N ILE A 354 27.59 -22.32 -11.75
CA ILE A 354 26.64 -21.85 -10.74
C ILE A 354 25.31 -22.55 -11.01
N THR A 355 24.86 -23.35 -10.04
CA THR A 355 23.64 -24.14 -10.10
C THR A 355 22.67 -23.71 -9.01
N GLY A 356 21.46 -23.32 -9.38
CA GLY A 356 20.41 -23.04 -8.41
C GLY A 356 19.25 -22.19 -8.95
N PRO A 357 18.34 -21.73 -8.08
CA PRO A 357 18.40 -21.91 -6.63
C PRO A 357 18.28 -23.39 -6.23
N VAL A 358 19.02 -23.76 -5.18
CA VAL A 358 18.90 -25.04 -4.48
C VAL A 358 17.82 -24.86 -3.41
N TYR A 359 16.83 -25.73 -3.43
CA TYR A 359 15.74 -25.72 -2.45
C TYR A 359 16.06 -26.73 -1.35
N GLU A 360 16.07 -26.28 -0.09
CA GLU A 360 16.29 -27.15 1.08
C GLU A 360 15.19 -28.20 1.22
N SER A 361 13.96 -27.83 0.90
CA SER A 361 12.79 -28.72 0.80
C SER A 361 11.91 -28.33 -0.40
N TRP A 362 11.18 -29.31 -0.95
CA TRP A 362 10.12 -29.07 -1.92
C TRP A 362 8.92 -29.96 -1.62
N PRO A 363 7.67 -29.46 -1.63
CA PRO A 363 7.28 -28.05 -1.84
C PRO A 363 7.83 -27.06 -0.79
N PRO A 364 7.90 -25.75 -1.08
CA PRO A 364 8.45 -24.78 -0.16
C PRO A 364 7.56 -24.62 1.09
N ASP A 365 8.17 -24.28 2.23
CA ASP A 365 7.51 -24.18 3.54
C ASP A 365 6.67 -22.89 3.69
N THR A 366 5.79 -22.61 2.73
CA THR A 366 4.94 -21.40 2.73
C THR A 366 3.58 -21.68 3.36
N TYR A 367 2.89 -20.61 3.77
CA TYR A 367 1.51 -20.71 4.27
C TYR A 367 0.59 -21.41 3.27
N PHE A 368 0.72 -21.10 1.97
CA PHE A 368 -0.10 -21.71 0.93
C PHE A 368 0.05 -23.24 0.92
N TYR A 369 1.29 -23.75 0.88
CA TYR A 369 1.51 -25.20 0.84
C TYR A 369 1.07 -25.88 2.13
N LYS A 370 1.31 -25.27 3.31
CA LYS A 370 0.85 -25.79 4.61
C LYS A 370 -0.67 -25.86 4.72
N THR A 371 -1.36 -24.88 4.15
CA THR A 371 -2.81 -24.70 4.32
C THR A 371 -3.61 -25.45 3.27
N TYR A 372 -3.18 -25.43 2.01
CA TYR A 372 -3.96 -25.94 0.89
C TYR A 372 -3.37 -27.19 0.23
N CYS A 373 -2.04 -27.38 0.29
CA CYS A 373 -1.35 -28.44 -0.47
C CYS A 373 -0.59 -29.44 0.42
N LYS A 374 -0.96 -29.57 1.70
CA LYS A 374 -0.20 -30.35 2.69
C LYS A 374 0.04 -31.81 2.26
N ASP A 375 -0.96 -32.40 1.61
CA ASP A 375 -0.97 -33.82 1.23
C ASP A 375 -0.82 -34.01 -0.30
N ILE A 376 -0.25 -33.02 -0.99
CA ILE A 376 -0.14 -33.02 -2.46
C ILE A 376 1.31 -33.17 -2.89
N ASP A 377 1.52 -34.12 -3.80
CA ASP A 377 2.74 -34.23 -4.60
C ASP A 377 2.41 -34.16 -6.10
N ALA A 378 3.45 -34.15 -6.93
CA ALA A 378 3.30 -34.09 -8.40
C ALA A 378 2.62 -35.33 -9.01
N SER A 379 2.46 -36.42 -8.25
CA SER A 379 1.77 -37.65 -8.70
C SER A 379 0.28 -37.66 -8.34
N THR A 380 -0.18 -36.67 -7.58
CA THR A 380 -1.57 -36.55 -7.14
C THR A 380 -2.48 -36.20 -8.33
N GLY A 381 -3.61 -36.91 -8.43
CA GLY A 381 -4.60 -36.72 -9.50
C GLY A 381 -5.27 -35.35 -9.49
N TYR A 382 -5.99 -35.05 -10.58
CA TYR A 382 -6.66 -33.76 -10.78
C TYR A 382 -7.75 -33.46 -9.73
N GLU A 383 -8.28 -34.49 -9.06
CA GLU A 383 -9.31 -34.37 -8.02
C GLU A 383 -8.85 -33.48 -6.86
N ALA A 384 -7.56 -33.54 -6.49
CA ALA A 384 -6.99 -32.68 -5.46
C ALA A 384 -6.98 -31.20 -5.87
N CYS A 385 -6.76 -30.92 -7.17
CA CYS A 385 -6.85 -29.56 -7.72
C CYS A 385 -8.27 -29.01 -7.53
N GLN A 386 -9.30 -29.81 -7.82
CA GLN A 386 -10.70 -29.38 -7.68
C GLN A 386 -11.07 -29.04 -6.23
N ALA A 387 -10.60 -29.84 -5.27
CA ALA A 387 -10.84 -29.62 -3.85
C ALA A 387 -10.20 -28.32 -3.33
N ILE A 388 -8.94 -28.06 -3.73
CA ILE A 388 -8.26 -26.81 -3.37
C ILE A 388 -8.97 -25.62 -3.98
N LEU A 389 -9.24 -25.67 -5.29
CA LEU A 389 -9.90 -24.59 -6.01
C LEU A 389 -11.27 -24.27 -5.39
N LYS A 390 -12.05 -25.28 -4.96
CA LYS A 390 -13.32 -25.05 -4.25
C LYS A 390 -13.13 -24.33 -2.92
N THR A 391 -12.09 -24.69 -2.19
CA THR A 391 -11.75 -24.05 -0.89
C THR A 391 -11.31 -22.61 -1.09
N LEU A 392 -10.45 -22.34 -2.07
CA LEU A 392 -10.02 -20.99 -2.44
C LEU A 392 -11.19 -20.14 -2.93
N ALA A 393 -12.05 -20.68 -3.78
CA ALA A 393 -13.24 -19.98 -4.29
C ALA A 393 -14.16 -19.52 -3.17
N ARG A 394 -14.41 -20.35 -2.14
CA ARG A 394 -15.21 -19.95 -0.96
C ARG A 394 -14.64 -18.73 -0.26
N LYS A 395 -13.31 -18.65 -0.13
CA LYS A 395 -12.63 -17.50 0.51
C LYS A 395 -12.59 -16.27 -0.41
N LEU A 396 -12.15 -16.44 -1.66
CA LEU A 396 -12.01 -15.35 -2.64
C LEU A 396 -13.35 -14.71 -3.00
N PHE A 397 -14.41 -15.51 -3.15
CA PHE A 397 -15.74 -15.02 -3.49
C PHE A 397 -16.56 -14.65 -2.24
N ARG A 398 -16.00 -14.87 -1.04
CA ARG A 398 -16.58 -14.46 0.26
C ARG A 398 -17.96 -15.06 0.53
N GLY A 399 -18.21 -16.25 0.01
CA GLY A 399 -19.51 -16.88 0.10
C GLY A 399 -19.54 -18.30 -0.46
N PRO A 400 -20.71 -18.95 -0.44
CA PRO A 400 -20.89 -20.24 -1.08
C PRO A 400 -20.76 -20.10 -2.60
N ILE A 401 -20.28 -21.16 -3.23
CA ILE A 401 -20.24 -21.29 -4.70
C ILE A 401 -20.84 -22.63 -5.09
N SER A 402 -21.71 -22.61 -6.10
CA SER A 402 -22.32 -23.84 -6.61
C SER A 402 -21.35 -24.66 -7.45
N ASP A 403 -21.60 -25.96 -7.55
CA ASP A 403 -20.78 -26.84 -8.39
C ASP A 403 -20.86 -26.48 -9.88
N ALA A 404 -22.00 -25.91 -10.31
CA ALA A 404 -22.20 -25.40 -11.66
C ALA A 404 -21.29 -24.19 -11.94
N GLU A 405 -21.23 -23.22 -11.02
CA GLU A 405 -20.35 -22.05 -11.15
C GLU A 405 -18.87 -22.44 -11.09
N MET A 406 -18.52 -23.50 -10.36
CA MET A 406 -17.15 -24.01 -10.31
C MET A 406 -16.70 -24.66 -11.63
N GLN A 407 -17.63 -25.17 -12.45
CA GLN A 407 -17.26 -25.90 -13.68
C GLN A 407 -16.39 -25.07 -14.63
N GLN A 408 -16.64 -23.77 -14.76
CA GLN A 408 -15.80 -22.92 -15.62
C GLN A 408 -14.33 -22.90 -15.17
N PHE A 409 -14.09 -22.78 -13.86
CA PHE A 409 -12.74 -22.76 -13.29
C PHE A 409 -12.09 -24.14 -13.38
N TYR A 410 -12.86 -25.20 -13.17
CA TYR A 410 -12.38 -26.57 -13.34
C TYR A 410 -12.05 -26.89 -14.81
N ASN A 411 -12.81 -26.39 -15.78
CA ASN A 411 -12.49 -26.62 -17.19
C ASN A 411 -11.18 -25.94 -17.57
N HIS A 412 -10.96 -24.70 -17.11
CA HIS A 412 -9.69 -24.00 -17.32
C HIS A 412 -8.50 -24.70 -16.64
N ALA A 413 -8.67 -25.12 -15.39
CA ALA A 413 -7.64 -25.85 -14.65
C ALA A 413 -7.34 -27.23 -15.27
N MET A 414 -8.36 -27.96 -15.75
CA MET A 414 -8.17 -29.25 -16.42
C MET A 414 -7.39 -29.09 -17.73
N ASN A 415 -7.68 -28.06 -18.52
CA ASN A 415 -6.96 -27.80 -19.76
C ASN A 415 -5.46 -27.55 -19.51
N ALA A 416 -5.11 -26.77 -18.48
CA ALA A 416 -3.70 -26.56 -18.11
C ALA A 416 -3.04 -27.82 -17.53
N PHE A 417 -3.77 -28.55 -16.68
CA PHE A 417 -3.31 -29.82 -16.11
C PHE A 417 -2.97 -30.84 -17.20
N THR A 418 -3.85 -31.01 -18.19
CA THR A 418 -3.66 -31.98 -19.28
C THR A 418 -2.51 -31.60 -20.22
N GLN A 419 -2.30 -30.31 -20.47
CA GLN A 419 -1.22 -29.81 -21.32
C GLN A 419 0.16 -30.02 -20.69
N GLU A 420 0.32 -29.67 -19.41
CA GLU A 420 1.62 -29.71 -18.73
C GLU A 420 1.83 -30.96 -17.87
N ARG A 421 0.77 -31.76 -17.67
CA ARG A 421 0.73 -32.92 -16.75
C ARG A 421 1.19 -32.57 -15.33
N SER A 422 0.79 -31.38 -14.87
CA SER A 422 1.15 -30.85 -13.54
C SER A 422 -0.10 -30.38 -12.80
N ILE A 423 -0.26 -30.82 -11.55
CA ILE A 423 -1.31 -30.29 -10.67
C ILE A 423 -1.13 -28.78 -10.44
N PHE A 424 0.11 -28.31 -10.39
CA PHE A 424 0.42 -26.91 -10.13
C PHE A 424 0.03 -26.02 -11.30
N SER A 425 0.19 -26.45 -12.56
CA SER A 425 -0.30 -25.70 -13.72
C SER A 425 -1.83 -25.57 -13.72
N GLY A 426 -2.53 -26.65 -13.32
CA GLY A 426 -3.98 -26.64 -13.11
C GLY A 426 -4.41 -25.64 -12.02
N LEU A 427 -3.72 -25.64 -10.88
CA LEU A 427 -3.97 -24.69 -9.79
C LEU A 427 -3.69 -23.24 -10.23
N GLN A 428 -2.59 -22.98 -10.94
CA GLN A 428 -2.26 -21.66 -11.46
C GLN A 428 -3.38 -21.13 -12.39
N ALA A 429 -3.84 -21.96 -13.33
CA ALA A 429 -4.90 -21.57 -14.25
C ALA A 429 -6.24 -21.32 -13.53
N GLY A 430 -6.59 -22.18 -12.56
CA GLY A 430 -7.79 -22.01 -11.74
C GLY A 430 -7.75 -20.73 -10.89
N ILE A 431 -6.64 -20.49 -10.19
CA ILE A 431 -6.42 -19.28 -9.38
C ILE A 431 -6.52 -18.04 -10.27
N ARG A 432 -5.81 -18.00 -11.39
CA ARG A 432 -5.86 -16.88 -12.34
C ARG A 432 -7.29 -16.60 -12.81
N GLY A 433 -8.06 -17.65 -13.14
CA GLY A 433 -9.47 -17.51 -13.51
C GLY A 433 -10.32 -16.91 -12.39
N MET A 434 -10.13 -17.34 -11.15
CA MET A 434 -10.85 -16.79 -9.99
C MET A 434 -10.48 -15.33 -9.71
N LEU A 435 -9.20 -14.98 -9.81
CA LEU A 435 -8.71 -13.62 -9.54
C LEU A 435 -9.12 -12.59 -10.61
N CYS A 436 -9.56 -13.06 -11.79
CA CYS A 436 -10.13 -12.23 -12.84
C CYS A 436 -11.66 -12.28 -12.89
N SER A 437 -12.31 -13.06 -12.00
CA SER A 437 -13.75 -13.21 -11.99
C SER A 437 -14.44 -11.98 -11.40
N PRO A 438 -15.60 -11.55 -11.93
CA PRO A 438 -16.43 -10.54 -11.29
C PRO A 438 -16.79 -10.88 -9.84
N LYS A 439 -16.95 -12.18 -9.52
CA LYS A 439 -17.23 -12.64 -8.15
C LYS A 439 -16.12 -12.33 -7.15
N PHE A 440 -14.88 -12.15 -7.62
CA PHE A 440 -13.74 -11.77 -6.79
C PHE A 440 -13.50 -10.25 -6.86
N LEU A 441 -13.48 -9.68 -8.06
CA LEU A 441 -13.18 -8.27 -8.29
C LEU A 441 -14.21 -7.34 -7.66
N PHE A 442 -15.46 -7.80 -7.50
CA PHE A 442 -16.54 -7.01 -6.92
C PHE A 442 -17.07 -7.64 -5.63
N LYS A 443 -17.40 -6.81 -4.65
CA LYS A 443 -18.15 -7.17 -3.45
C LYS A 443 -19.62 -7.31 -3.86
N GLN A 444 -20.13 -8.54 -3.85
CA GLN A 444 -21.52 -8.84 -4.18
C GLN A 444 -22.36 -8.73 -2.91
N GLU A 445 -23.33 -7.82 -2.93
CA GLU A 445 -24.22 -7.55 -1.79
C GLU A 445 -25.68 -8.00 -2.05
N GLY A 446 -25.88 -8.80 -3.11
CA GLY A 446 -27.18 -9.30 -3.56
C GLY A 446 -27.87 -8.38 -4.56
N GLU A 447 -28.97 -8.85 -5.14
CA GLU A 447 -29.91 -8.00 -5.89
C GLU A 447 -30.76 -7.20 -4.88
N SER A 448 -31.13 -5.96 -5.23
CA SER A 448 -31.79 -4.97 -4.38
C SER A 448 -32.67 -5.58 -3.27
N GLY A 449 -32.19 -5.52 -2.01
CA GLY A 449 -32.84 -6.18 -0.88
C GLY A 449 -31.99 -6.16 0.40
N PRO A 450 -32.50 -6.72 1.52
CA PRO A 450 -31.71 -6.87 2.73
C PRO A 450 -30.50 -7.78 2.49
N LEU A 451 -29.32 -7.36 2.97
CA LEU A 451 -28.09 -8.15 2.84
C LEU A 451 -28.27 -9.56 3.40
N ASP A 452 -27.75 -10.55 2.68
CA ASP A 452 -27.59 -11.89 3.23
C ASP A 452 -26.45 -11.93 4.27
N ASN A 453 -26.33 -13.06 4.97
CA ASN A 453 -25.35 -13.18 6.05
C ASN A 453 -23.88 -13.16 5.56
N TYR A 454 -23.60 -13.64 4.36
CA TYR A 454 -22.25 -13.58 3.77
C TYR A 454 -21.90 -12.17 3.32
N ALA A 455 -22.85 -11.44 2.73
CA ALA A 455 -22.72 -10.03 2.42
C ALA A 455 -22.48 -9.18 3.68
N ILE A 456 -23.18 -9.48 4.78
CA ILE A 456 -22.93 -8.84 6.08
C ILE A 456 -21.50 -9.14 6.57
N ALA A 457 -21.06 -10.41 6.53
CA ALA A 457 -19.71 -10.79 6.92
C ALA A 457 -18.65 -10.03 6.10
N ALA A 458 -18.80 -10.02 4.78
CA ALA A 458 -17.90 -9.31 3.87
C ALA A 458 -17.90 -7.81 4.15
N ARG A 459 -19.07 -7.18 4.31
CA ARG A 459 -19.14 -5.74 4.59
C ARG A 459 -18.43 -5.39 5.91
N MET A 460 -18.62 -6.19 6.96
CA MET A 460 -17.91 -6.00 8.23
C MET A 460 -16.39 -6.17 8.07
N SER A 461 -15.94 -7.19 7.35
CA SER A 461 -14.51 -7.48 7.19
C SER A 461 -13.79 -6.45 6.33
N TYR A 462 -14.39 -6.03 5.22
CA TYR A 462 -13.80 -5.01 4.37
C TYR A 462 -13.82 -3.64 5.05
N PHE A 463 -14.86 -3.32 5.82
CA PHE A 463 -14.90 -2.06 6.57
C PHE A 463 -13.83 -2.00 7.67
N LEU A 464 -13.67 -3.05 8.48
CA LEU A 464 -12.79 -3.00 9.66
C LEU A 464 -11.36 -3.49 9.40
N TRP A 465 -11.14 -4.33 8.39
CA TRP A 465 -9.85 -4.97 8.12
C TRP A 465 -9.34 -4.78 6.68
N ASN A 466 -10.10 -4.09 5.82
CA ASN A 466 -9.78 -3.93 4.39
C ASN A 466 -9.45 -5.27 3.70
N SER A 467 -10.13 -6.35 4.08
CA SER A 467 -9.86 -7.71 3.61
C SER A 467 -11.04 -8.66 3.85
N LEU A 468 -10.89 -9.93 3.45
CA LEU A 468 -11.94 -10.95 3.54
C LEU A 468 -12.35 -11.31 4.99
N PRO A 469 -13.54 -11.91 5.18
CA PRO A 469 -13.95 -12.44 6.48
C PRO A 469 -13.01 -13.52 6.99
N ASP A 470 -12.85 -13.61 8.31
CA ASP A 470 -12.20 -14.77 8.93
C ASP A 470 -13.16 -15.96 9.04
N GLU A 471 -12.62 -17.11 9.46
CA GLU A 471 -13.40 -18.36 9.54
C GLU A 471 -14.58 -18.23 10.53
N MET A 472 -14.42 -17.44 11.59
CA MET A 472 -15.50 -17.17 12.56
C MET A 472 -16.67 -16.45 11.90
N LEU A 473 -16.41 -15.37 11.15
CA LEU A 473 -17.45 -14.67 10.40
C LEU A 473 -18.08 -15.55 9.33
N PHE A 474 -17.30 -16.38 8.62
CA PHE A 474 -17.85 -17.34 7.66
C PHE A 474 -18.79 -18.35 8.32
N GLU A 475 -18.44 -18.87 9.48
CA GLU A 475 -19.28 -19.84 10.21
C GLU A 475 -20.56 -19.20 10.77
N LEU A 476 -20.46 -17.97 11.30
CA LEU A 476 -21.64 -17.21 11.71
C LEU A 476 -22.54 -16.89 10.50
N ALA A 477 -21.94 -16.60 9.35
CA ALA A 477 -22.69 -16.36 8.12
C ALA A 477 -23.43 -17.62 7.66
N ARG A 478 -22.74 -18.76 7.65
CA ARG A 478 -23.27 -20.08 7.30
C ARG A 478 -24.44 -20.49 8.19
N LYS A 479 -24.36 -20.17 9.50
CA LYS A 479 -25.43 -20.46 10.48
C LYS A 479 -26.60 -19.47 10.43
N GLY A 480 -26.46 -18.36 9.71
CA GLY A 480 -27.50 -17.34 9.58
C GLY A 480 -27.56 -16.33 10.74
N ASN A 481 -26.52 -16.28 11.58
CA ASN A 481 -26.54 -15.52 12.84
C ASN A 481 -26.23 -14.02 12.67
N LEU A 482 -25.62 -13.61 11.56
CA LEU A 482 -25.17 -12.23 11.35
C LEU A 482 -26.30 -11.23 11.06
N LYS A 483 -27.53 -11.71 10.87
CA LYS A 483 -28.72 -10.85 10.86
C LYS A 483 -29.05 -10.29 12.24
N ASP A 484 -28.62 -10.93 13.33
CA ASP A 484 -28.78 -10.42 14.69
C ASP A 484 -27.82 -9.24 14.96
N PRO A 485 -28.34 -8.03 15.29
CA PRO A 485 -27.52 -6.88 15.64
C PRO A 485 -26.58 -7.11 16.83
N LYS A 486 -26.95 -7.97 17.80
CA LYS A 486 -26.11 -8.27 18.97
C LYS A 486 -24.86 -9.02 18.56
N VAL A 487 -25.02 -10.05 17.72
CA VAL A 487 -23.90 -10.81 17.14
C VAL A 487 -22.99 -9.89 16.34
N ARG A 488 -23.55 -8.99 15.51
CA ARG A 488 -22.74 -8.02 14.76
C ARG A 488 -21.93 -7.10 15.69
N ARG A 489 -22.53 -6.61 16.78
CA ARG A 489 -21.83 -5.76 17.75
C ARG A 489 -20.67 -6.49 18.42
N GLU A 490 -20.89 -7.72 18.87
CA GLU A 490 -19.84 -8.55 19.48
C GLU A 490 -18.69 -8.80 18.50
N GLN A 491 -19.00 -9.14 17.25
CA GLN A 491 -17.99 -9.36 16.22
C GLN A 491 -17.25 -8.07 15.86
N ALA A 492 -17.92 -6.92 15.78
CA ALA A 492 -17.26 -5.63 15.53
C ALA A 492 -16.23 -5.30 16.62
N ILE A 493 -16.58 -5.48 17.90
CA ILE A 493 -15.67 -5.25 19.03
C ILE A 493 -14.46 -6.20 18.96
N ARG A 494 -14.69 -7.49 18.73
CA ARG A 494 -13.61 -8.48 18.54
C ARG A 494 -12.68 -8.09 17.41
N MET A 495 -13.26 -7.64 16.29
CA MET A 495 -12.49 -7.28 15.11
C MET A 495 -11.63 -6.04 15.35
N LEU A 496 -12.15 -5.03 16.06
CA LEU A 496 -11.42 -3.82 16.45
C LEU A 496 -10.23 -4.11 17.38
N GLN A 497 -10.24 -5.23 18.11
CA GLN A 497 -9.13 -5.68 18.96
C GLN A 497 -8.04 -6.45 18.17
N SER A 498 -8.26 -6.74 16.89
CA SER A 498 -7.30 -7.43 16.04
C SER A 498 -6.29 -6.46 15.43
N ALA A 499 -5.02 -6.88 15.33
CA ALA A 499 -3.98 -6.13 14.62
C ALA A 499 -4.35 -5.81 13.15
N ARG A 500 -5.28 -6.56 12.54
CA ARG A 500 -5.78 -6.27 11.19
C ARG A 500 -6.51 -4.93 11.09
N THR A 501 -7.03 -4.39 12.20
CA THR A 501 -7.70 -3.08 12.24
C THR A 501 -6.75 -1.93 11.91
N ASP A 502 -5.44 -2.11 12.09
CA ASP A 502 -4.45 -1.10 11.69
C ASP A 502 -4.51 -0.78 10.19
N ARG A 503 -5.00 -1.72 9.36
CA ARG A 503 -5.24 -1.47 7.94
C ARG A 503 -6.34 -0.44 7.72
N PHE A 504 -7.46 -0.57 8.43
CA PHE A 504 -8.57 0.39 8.37
C PHE A 504 -8.11 1.75 8.92
N VAL A 505 -7.53 1.77 10.11
CA VAL A 505 -7.08 3.00 10.77
C VAL A 505 -6.12 3.78 9.87
N LYS A 506 -5.11 3.11 9.32
CA LYS A 506 -4.17 3.73 8.40
C LYS A 506 -4.86 4.21 7.12
N ASP A 507 -5.58 3.34 6.42
CA ASP A 507 -6.16 3.68 5.13
C ASP A 507 -7.20 4.80 5.23
N TYR A 508 -8.05 4.78 6.27
CA TYR A 508 -9.05 5.79 6.54
C TYR A 508 -8.42 7.14 6.86
N VAL A 509 -7.48 7.21 7.81
CA VAL A 509 -6.87 8.48 8.25
C VAL A 509 -6.05 9.12 7.13
N TYR A 510 -5.32 8.32 6.35
CA TYR A 510 -4.56 8.84 5.20
C TYR A 510 -5.46 9.49 4.14
N GLN A 511 -6.67 8.96 3.95
CA GLN A 511 -7.66 9.49 3.00
C GLN A 511 -8.40 10.69 3.58
N TRP A 512 -8.94 10.54 4.80
CA TRP A 512 -9.69 11.58 5.50
C TRP A 512 -8.88 12.87 5.63
N LEU A 513 -7.62 12.77 6.05
CA LEU A 513 -6.77 13.93 6.32
C LEU A 513 -5.86 14.31 5.14
N ASP A 514 -5.93 13.63 4.00
CA ASP A 514 -5.08 13.86 2.82
C ASP A 514 -3.55 13.78 3.13
N LEU A 515 -3.16 12.87 4.03
CA LEU A 515 -1.77 12.74 4.51
C LEU A 515 -0.77 12.34 3.42
N LYS A 516 -1.23 12.04 2.20
CA LYS A 516 -0.37 11.79 1.05
C LYS A 516 0.47 13.03 0.71
N LYS A 517 -0.01 14.25 0.99
CA LYS A 517 0.73 15.50 0.82
C LYS A 517 2.04 15.55 1.60
N LEU A 518 2.10 14.92 2.78
CA LEU A 518 3.32 14.80 3.58
C LEU A 518 4.44 13.96 2.92
N LYS A 519 4.16 13.32 1.78
CA LYS A 519 5.20 12.66 0.97
C LYS A 519 6.00 13.63 0.09
N ILE A 520 5.47 14.83 -0.15
CA ILE A 520 6.04 15.80 -1.10
C ILE A 520 6.33 17.16 -0.47
N ILE A 521 5.70 17.49 0.66
CA ILE A 521 5.96 18.73 1.39
C ILE A 521 7.06 18.49 2.43
N GLU A 522 8.08 19.33 2.41
CA GLU A 522 9.18 19.37 3.38
C GLU A 522 9.35 20.82 3.86
N PRO A 523 9.75 21.06 5.11
CA PRO A 523 10.02 22.41 5.60
C PRO A 523 11.22 23.04 4.89
N ASP A 524 11.22 24.37 4.77
CA ASP A 524 12.37 25.11 4.25
C ASP A 524 13.64 24.87 5.10
N LEU A 525 14.80 24.83 4.44
CA LEU A 525 16.09 24.54 5.08
C LEU A 525 16.51 25.60 6.11
N SER A 526 15.97 26.81 6.03
CA SER A 526 16.18 27.87 7.03
C SER A 526 15.39 27.63 8.32
N ILE A 527 14.33 26.84 8.27
CA ILE A 527 13.45 26.49 9.40
C ILE A 527 13.91 25.18 10.03
N PHE A 528 14.15 24.16 9.19
CA PHE A 528 14.46 22.82 9.65
C PHE A 528 15.52 22.20 8.74
N THR A 529 16.67 21.86 9.29
CA THR A 529 17.75 21.28 8.49
C THR A 529 17.35 19.89 8.00
N VAL A 530 18.06 19.44 6.96
CA VAL A 530 17.85 18.11 6.38
C VAL A 530 18.03 16.98 7.41
N ASP A 531 19.05 17.10 8.28
CA ASP A 531 19.35 16.11 9.32
C ASP A 531 18.25 16.10 10.40
N GLU A 532 17.71 17.27 10.74
CA GLU A 532 16.57 17.39 11.64
C GLU A 532 15.31 16.79 11.02
N PHE A 533 15.00 17.10 9.76
CA PHE A 533 13.79 16.59 9.11
C PHE A 533 13.82 15.07 8.98
N ASP A 534 14.97 14.50 8.63
CA ASP A 534 15.16 13.05 8.59
C ASP A 534 14.84 12.35 9.93
N LEU A 535 15.02 13.04 11.07
CA LEU A 535 14.68 12.50 12.40
C LEU A 535 13.17 12.33 12.59
N VAL A 536 12.35 13.25 12.06
CA VAL A 536 10.92 13.36 12.39
C VAL A 536 9.98 13.02 11.23
N ARG A 537 10.49 13.00 10.00
CA ARG A 537 9.74 12.88 8.73
C ARG A 537 8.68 11.77 8.75
N ASP A 538 9.03 10.60 9.24
CA ASP A 538 8.12 9.46 9.28
C ASP A 538 7.20 9.46 10.52
N GLN A 539 7.62 10.09 11.61
CA GLN A 539 6.82 10.20 12.83
C GLN A 539 5.67 11.18 12.63
N ILE A 540 5.94 12.34 12.00
CA ILE A 540 4.94 13.34 11.62
C ILE A 540 3.80 12.74 10.78
N LYS A 541 4.12 11.76 9.91
CA LYS A 541 3.13 11.06 9.07
C LYS A 541 2.30 10.03 9.85
N LYS A 542 2.90 9.43 10.88
CA LYS A 542 2.28 8.35 11.68
C LYS A 542 1.46 8.89 12.84
N GLU A 543 1.82 10.05 13.39
CA GLU A 543 1.16 10.64 14.54
C GLU A 543 -0.37 10.74 14.40
N PRO A 544 -0.95 11.29 13.31
CA PRO A 544 -2.41 11.37 13.20
C PRO A 544 -3.08 9.99 13.20
N VAL A 545 -2.40 8.98 12.66
CA VAL A 545 -2.87 7.60 12.60
C VAL A 545 -2.89 6.97 13.99
N GLU A 546 -1.82 7.15 14.77
CA GLU A 546 -1.73 6.63 16.14
C GLU A 546 -2.67 7.39 17.10
N PHE A 547 -2.84 8.69 16.89
CA PHE A 547 -3.83 9.49 17.63
C PHE A 547 -5.26 8.98 17.38
N PHE A 548 -5.63 8.77 16.11
CA PHE A 548 -6.93 8.19 15.75
C PHE A 548 -7.10 6.79 16.34
N LYS A 549 -6.06 5.95 16.29
CA LYS A 549 -6.06 4.60 16.87
C LYS A 549 -6.34 4.63 18.38
N GLU A 550 -5.76 5.57 19.10
CA GLU A 550 -6.01 5.76 20.54
C GLU A 550 -7.46 6.20 20.81
N VAL A 551 -7.95 7.20 20.06
CA VAL A 551 -9.35 7.67 20.20
C VAL A 551 -10.34 6.53 19.93
N LEU A 552 -10.10 5.73 18.89
CA LEU A 552 -10.95 4.60 18.51
C LEU A 552 -10.89 3.46 19.53
N SER A 553 -9.69 3.02 19.92
CA SER A 553 -9.50 1.86 20.78
C SER A 553 -9.95 2.11 22.23
N SER A 554 -9.76 3.33 22.72
CA SER A 554 -10.22 3.78 24.04
C SER A 554 -11.67 4.29 24.04
N ASN A 555 -12.36 4.28 22.89
CA ASN A 555 -13.73 4.78 22.72
C ASN A 555 -13.93 6.19 23.32
N LEU A 556 -13.00 7.10 22.97
CA LEU A 556 -13.01 8.48 23.42
C LEU A 556 -14.02 9.33 22.64
N SER A 557 -14.28 10.55 23.11
CA SER A 557 -15.17 11.49 22.44
C SER A 557 -14.57 11.96 21.12
N LEU A 558 -15.40 12.19 20.10
CA LEU A 558 -14.94 12.83 18.85
C LEU A 558 -14.39 14.24 19.10
N VAL A 559 -14.81 14.90 20.18
CA VAL A 559 -14.26 16.21 20.61
C VAL A 559 -12.76 16.12 20.89
N ASN A 560 -12.23 14.93 21.21
CA ASN A 560 -10.78 14.74 21.40
C ASN A 560 -9.96 15.02 20.14
N PHE A 561 -10.56 14.98 18.95
CA PHE A 561 -9.87 15.42 17.73
C PHE A 561 -9.62 16.93 17.68
N ILE A 562 -10.40 17.72 18.43
CA ILE A 562 -10.27 19.18 18.51
C ILE A 562 -9.48 19.57 19.75
N ASP A 563 -9.87 19.06 20.92
CA ASP A 563 -9.24 19.37 22.20
C ASP A 563 -9.00 18.07 22.98
N SER A 564 -7.73 17.78 23.22
CA SER A 564 -7.29 16.60 23.95
C SER A 564 -6.40 16.96 25.12
N ASN A 565 -6.48 16.15 26.18
CA ASN A 565 -5.53 16.25 27.29
C ASN A 565 -4.27 15.39 27.10
N PHE A 566 -4.05 14.88 25.88
CA PHE A 566 -2.92 14.03 25.55
C PHE A 566 -2.48 14.21 24.09
N VAL A 567 -1.25 13.78 23.83
CA VAL A 567 -0.67 13.59 22.49
C VAL A 567 -0.16 12.15 22.33
N MET A 568 0.07 11.73 21.09
CA MET A 568 0.73 10.47 20.77
C MET A 568 2.11 10.79 20.19
N ILE A 569 3.19 10.52 20.92
CA ILE A 569 4.53 10.96 20.54
C ILE A 569 5.59 9.87 20.70
N THR A 570 6.64 9.98 19.89
CA THR A 570 7.91 9.24 20.05
C THR A 570 9.01 10.18 20.55
N PRO A 571 10.18 9.67 20.97
CA PRO A 571 11.31 10.52 21.36
C PRO A 571 11.76 11.47 20.23
N GLU A 572 11.65 11.04 18.98
CA GLU A 572 11.96 11.87 17.81
C GLU A 572 10.96 13.00 17.65
N LEU A 573 9.65 12.72 17.76
CA LEU A 573 8.63 13.76 17.64
C LEU A 573 8.67 14.75 18.81
N ASN A 574 9.11 14.31 19.98
CA ASN A 574 9.33 15.18 21.14
C ASN A 574 10.47 16.20 20.93
N TYR A 575 11.29 16.06 19.87
CA TYR A 575 12.22 17.12 19.44
C TYR A 575 11.47 18.41 19.07
N ILE A 576 10.27 18.28 18.47
CA ILE A 576 9.39 19.38 18.09
C ILE A 576 8.59 19.85 19.30
N TYR A 577 7.89 18.94 19.97
CA TYR A 577 6.93 19.31 21.02
C TYR A 577 7.57 19.70 22.36
N ARG A 578 8.76 19.18 22.66
CA ARG A 578 9.53 19.50 23.87
C ARG A 578 8.74 19.35 25.16
N ILE A 579 7.91 18.30 25.25
CA ILE A 579 7.16 17.98 26.45
C ILE A 579 8.14 17.49 27.52
N GLU A 580 8.19 18.22 28.63
CA GLU A 580 9.10 17.96 29.74
C GLU A 580 8.83 16.60 30.39
N GLY A 581 9.89 15.94 30.86
CA GLY A 581 9.79 14.63 31.51
C GLY A 581 9.71 13.44 30.54
N HIS A 582 9.67 13.69 29.23
CA HIS A 582 9.64 12.65 28.19
C HIS A 582 10.96 12.60 27.39
N PRO A 583 11.37 11.42 26.89
CA PRO A 583 12.62 11.30 26.12
C PRO A 583 12.62 12.17 24.86
N VAL A 584 13.79 12.66 24.47
CA VAL A 584 14.01 13.44 23.24
C VAL A 584 15.18 12.82 22.48
N ALA A 585 14.98 12.52 21.20
CA ALA A 585 16.06 12.09 20.31
C ALA A 585 16.76 13.31 19.69
N THR A 586 18.04 13.14 19.33
CA THR A 586 18.84 14.19 18.70
C THR A 586 19.14 13.85 17.24
N PRO A 587 19.15 14.84 16.32
CA PRO A 587 19.53 14.62 14.94
C PRO A 587 20.93 14.02 14.82
N SER A 588 21.08 13.01 13.96
CA SER A 588 22.38 12.42 13.64
C SER A 588 22.80 12.84 12.23
N LYS A 589 24.05 13.29 12.07
CA LYS A 589 24.58 13.69 10.75
C LYS A 589 24.48 12.55 9.74
N ARG A 590 24.07 12.86 8.51
CA ARG A 590 24.12 11.93 7.37
C ARG A 590 25.52 11.31 7.19
N PRO A 591 25.64 9.97 7.15
CA PRO A 591 26.91 9.33 6.82
C PRO A 591 27.37 9.72 5.41
N GLY A 592 28.49 10.44 5.30
CA GLY A 592 29.16 10.68 4.02
C GLY A 592 28.45 11.65 3.08
N ALA A 593 28.12 12.86 3.54
CA ALA A 593 27.62 13.98 2.71
C ALA A 593 28.49 14.34 1.49
N SER A 594 29.68 13.74 1.34
CA SER A 594 30.57 13.85 0.18
C SER A 594 30.75 12.57 -0.66
N LYS A 595 30.14 11.43 -0.29
CA LYS A 595 30.42 10.11 -0.91
C LYS A 595 29.19 9.27 -1.30
N ILE A 596 27.98 9.64 -0.88
CA ILE A 596 26.75 8.93 -1.21
C ILE A 596 25.89 9.85 -2.09
N SER A 597 25.48 9.37 -3.26
CA SER A 597 24.53 10.09 -4.12
C SER A 597 23.23 10.34 -3.35
N PRO A 598 22.59 11.51 -3.49
CA PRO A 598 21.26 11.76 -2.92
C PRO A 598 20.22 10.68 -3.27
N LYS A 599 20.40 9.97 -4.38
CA LYS A 599 19.52 8.85 -4.79
C LYS A 599 19.70 7.57 -3.95
N ASP A 600 20.86 7.39 -3.30
CA ASP A 600 21.23 6.18 -2.57
C ASP A 600 21.11 6.34 -1.05
N TYR A 601 20.89 7.56 -0.56
CA TYR A 601 20.70 7.82 0.86
C TYR A 601 19.30 7.35 1.31
N ARG A 602 19.29 6.46 2.30
CA ARG A 602 18.08 6.08 3.04
C ARG A 602 18.26 6.50 4.48
N PRO A 603 17.34 7.33 5.05
CA PRO A 603 17.35 7.62 6.47
C PRO A 603 17.38 6.34 7.30
N LYS A 604 18.00 6.42 8.48
CA LYS A 604 17.99 5.29 9.42
C LYS A 604 16.55 4.96 9.79
N GLU A 605 16.19 3.68 9.71
CA GLU A 605 14.86 3.22 10.12
C GLU A 605 14.66 3.51 11.61
N ILE A 606 13.57 4.21 11.93
CA ILE A 606 13.17 4.56 13.29
C ILE A 606 12.21 3.49 13.79
N THR A 607 12.61 2.77 14.84
CA THR A 607 11.83 1.67 15.45
C THR A 607 11.16 2.07 16.77
N SER A 608 11.25 3.34 17.17
CA SER A 608 10.58 3.89 18.35
C SER A 608 9.06 3.73 18.22
N GLU A 609 8.40 3.33 19.31
CA GLU A 609 6.95 3.21 19.38
C GLU A 609 6.31 4.51 19.88
N PHE A 610 5.07 4.77 19.43
CA PHE A 610 4.29 5.90 19.92
C PHE A 610 3.79 5.64 21.34
N SER A 611 3.85 6.69 22.16
CA SER A 611 3.37 6.66 23.53
C SER A 611 2.35 7.76 23.76
N LYS A 612 1.29 7.42 24.52
CA LYS A 612 0.31 8.40 24.99
C LYS A 612 0.92 9.21 26.11
N VAL A 613 1.04 10.52 25.90
CA VAL A 613 1.58 11.46 26.88
C VAL A 613 0.50 12.43 27.29
N ARG A 614 0.21 12.49 28.59
CA ARG A 614 -0.75 13.43 29.16
C ARG A 614 -0.12 14.82 29.20
N LEU A 615 -0.90 15.82 28.78
CA LEU A 615 -0.47 17.22 28.75
C LEU A 615 -0.73 17.89 30.10
N GLU A 616 0.28 18.59 30.58
CA GLU A 616 0.16 19.55 31.68
C GLU A 616 -0.55 20.82 31.20
N GLU A 617 -1.01 21.67 32.13
CA GLU A 617 -1.79 22.87 31.81
C GLU A 617 -1.08 23.79 30.80
N LYS A 618 0.24 23.95 30.96
CA LYS A 618 1.06 24.79 30.06
C LYS A 618 1.13 24.26 28.62
N ASP A 619 0.95 22.96 28.41
CA ASP A 619 1.09 22.29 27.11
C ASP A 619 -0.28 21.96 26.49
N ARG A 620 -1.40 22.36 27.12
CA ARG A 620 -2.75 22.00 26.68
C ARG A 620 -3.08 22.40 25.25
N TYR A 621 -2.50 23.49 24.77
CA TYR A 621 -2.66 23.95 23.39
C TYR A 621 -2.12 22.95 22.34
N ARG A 622 -1.31 21.96 22.75
CA ARG A 622 -0.80 20.88 21.88
C ARG A 622 -1.78 19.74 21.67
N GLY A 623 -2.88 19.68 22.41
CA GLY A 623 -3.83 18.57 22.33
C GLY A 623 -4.77 18.64 21.12
N GLY A 624 -5.00 17.50 20.47
CA GLY A 624 -5.91 17.38 19.32
C GLY A 624 -5.16 17.15 18.00
N LEU A 625 -5.90 17.08 16.89
CA LEU A 625 -5.34 16.95 15.53
C LEU A 625 -4.85 18.29 14.98
N PHE A 626 -5.51 19.39 15.35
CA PHE A 626 -5.25 20.72 14.79
C PHE A 626 -3.93 21.34 15.23
N SER A 627 -3.23 20.75 16.19
CA SER A 627 -1.94 21.20 16.73
C SER A 627 -0.77 20.30 16.27
N GLN A 628 -1.06 19.23 15.52
CA GLN A 628 -0.05 18.24 15.15
C GLN A 628 0.88 18.73 14.06
N ALA A 629 2.16 18.37 14.17
CA ALA A 629 3.20 18.80 13.24
C ALA A 629 2.87 18.46 11.78
N GLY A 630 2.24 17.31 11.53
CA GLY A 630 1.87 16.89 10.17
C GLY A 630 0.79 17.75 9.54
N PHE A 631 -0.20 18.14 10.34
CA PHE A 631 -1.23 19.06 9.88
C PHE A 631 -0.65 20.44 9.60
N MET A 632 0.18 20.96 10.51
CA MET A 632 0.81 22.28 10.34
C MET A 632 1.67 22.33 9.09
N LEU A 633 2.51 21.32 8.87
CA LEU A 633 3.38 21.27 7.71
C LEU A 633 2.58 21.17 6.41
N MET A 634 1.56 20.33 6.35
CA MET A 634 0.75 20.11 5.15
C MET A 634 -0.08 21.34 4.74
N THR A 635 -0.38 22.23 5.67
CA THR A 635 -1.20 23.43 5.44
C THR A 635 -0.37 24.71 5.30
N THR A 636 0.91 24.58 5.00
CA THR A 636 1.82 25.69 4.70
C THR A 636 1.88 25.99 3.21
N ASN A 637 2.52 27.11 2.85
CA ASN A 637 2.93 27.33 1.47
C ASN A 637 4.20 26.52 1.16
N ASN A 638 4.02 25.26 0.76
CA ASN A 638 5.10 24.33 0.40
C ASN A 638 6.23 24.18 1.45
N GLY A 639 5.91 24.35 2.73
CA GLY A 639 6.87 24.24 3.84
C GLY A 639 7.67 25.50 4.15
N GLU A 640 7.45 26.60 3.42
CA GLU A 640 8.23 27.84 3.60
C GLU A 640 7.70 28.74 4.72
N TYR A 641 6.37 28.91 4.82
CA TYR A 641 5.74 29.77 5.83
C TYR A 641 4.28 29.36 6.09
N THR A 642 3.73 29.82 7.22
CA THR A 642 2.34 29.55 7.63
C THR A 642 1.34 30.15 6.66
N ASN A 643 0.19 29.51 6.50
CA ASN A 643 -0.87 30.01 5.63
C ASN A 643 -2.25 29.79 6.29
N PRO A 644 -2.88 30.86 6.84
CA PRO A 644 -4.17 30.71 7.51
C PRO A 644 -5.28 30.27 6.55
N PHE A 645 -5.20 30.62 5.26
CA PHE A 645 -6.21 30.22 4.28
C PHE A 645 -6.20 28.71 4.06
N TYR A 646 -5.02 28.11 3.87
CA TYR A 646 -4.90 26.67 3.71
C TYR A 646 -5.28 25.90 4.98
N ARG A 647 -4.91 26.41 6.15
CA ARG A 647 -5.34 25.87 7.45
C ARG A 647 -6.86 25.88 7.59
N GLY A 648 -7.48 27.04 7.38
CA GLY A 648 -8.93 27.20 7.49
C GLY A 648 -9.72 26.38 6.48
N ALA A 649 -9.32 26.40 5.21
CA ALA A 649 -9.95 25.62 4.15
C ALA A 649 -9.84 24.10 4.42
N TRP A 650 -8.70 23.65 4.94
CA TRP A 650 -8.54 22.24 5.32
C TRP A 650 -9.46 21.84 6.47
N VAL A 651 -9.60 22.68 7.51
CA VAL A 651 -10.51 22.41 8.64
C VAL A 651 -11.96 22.36 8.15
N LEU A 652 -12.37 23.33 7.33
CA LEU A 652 -13.72 23.38 6.76
C LEU A 652 -14.03 22.11 5.96
N LYS A 653 -13.13 21.72 5.05
CA LYS A 653 -13.29 20.52 4.24
C LYS A 653 -13.26 19.22 5.07
N SER A 654 -12.29 19.09 5.98
CA SER A 654 -11.99 17.79 6.62
C SER A 654 -12.87 17.52 7.84
N PHE A 655 -13.35 18.56 8.53
CA PHE A 655 -14.16 18.40 9.75
C PHE A 655 -15.62 18.82 9.58
N TYR A 656 -15.89 19.89 8.83
CA TYR A 656 -17.27 20.33 8.58
C TYR A 656 -17.89 19.66 7.35
N GLY A 657 -17.07 19.03 6.49
CA GLY A 657 -17.54 18.46 5.22
C GLY A 657 -18.04 19.51 4.24
N ASP A 658 -17.73 20.78 4.48
CA ASP A 658 -18.15 21.92 3.66
C ASP A 658 -17.09 22.14 2.57
N HIS A 659 -17.54 22.12 1.33
CA HIS A 659 -16.72 22.36 0.16
C HIS A 659 -16.85 23.83 -0.24
N LEU A 660 -15.70 24.52 -0.32
CA LEU A 660 -15.68 25.87 -0.86
C LEU A 660 -16.05 25.83 -2.35
N GLU A 661 -17.31 26.10 -2.66
CA GLU A 661 -17.78 26.30 -4.03
C GLU A 661 -17.32 27.66 -4.53
N THR A 662 -16.38 27.64 -5.48
CA THR A 662 -15.94 28.85 -6.18
C THR A 662 -16.89 29.10 -7.34
N PRO A 663 -17.46 30.31 -7.51
CA PRO A 663 -18.26 30.64 -8.69
C PRO A 663 -17.50 30.33 -9.99
N GLU A 664 -18.18 29.78 -11.00
CA GLU A 664 -17.56 29.32 -12.26
C GLU A 664 -16.73 30.41 -12.97
N ASP A 665 -17.07 31.68 -12.75
CA ASP A 665 -16.45 32.86 -13.38
C ASP A 665 -15.31 33.50 -12.54
N LEU A 666 -14.98 32.93 -11.37
CA LEU A 666 -13.98 33.53 -10.48
C LEU A 666 -12.56 33.06 -10.87
N GLU A 667 -11.80 33.90 -11.58
CA GLU A 667 -10.36 33.70 -11.75
C GLU A 667 -9.63 33.93 -10.43
N ILE A 668 -9.41 32.85 -9.67
CA ILE A 668 -8.63 32.88 -8.44
C ILE A 668 -7.15 33.01 -8.80
N SER A 669 -6.68 34.26 -8.86
CA SER A 669 -5.25 34.53 -8.92
C SER A 669 -4.61 34.15 -7.58
N ALA A 670 -3.51 33.39 -7.62
CA ALA A 670 -2.71 33.17 -6.42
C ALA A 670 -2.31 34.53 -5.84
N LEU A 671 -2.53 34.73 -4.54
CA LEU A 671 -2.10 35.94 -3.86
C LEU A 671 -0.62 36.15 -4.14
N SER A 672 -0.28 37.31 -4.72
CA SER A 672 1.10 37.73 -4.75
C SER A 672 1.55 37.91 -3.29
N PRO A 673 2.69 37.35 -2.86
CA PRO A 673 3.18 37.56 -1.51
C PRO A 673 3.25 39.06 -1.22
N PRO A 674 2.84 39.51 -0.02
CA PRO A 674 2.70 40.93 0.27
C PRO A 674 4.02 41.66 0.00
N THR A 675 3.95 42.72 -0.82
CA THR A 675 5.11 43.53 -1.23
C THR A 675 5.47 44.62 -0.21
N LYS A 676 4.67 44.75 0.86
CA LYS A 676 4.86 45.64 2.00
C LYS A 676 4.68 44.87 3.31
N THR A 677 5.19 45.42 4.41
CA THR A 677 4.95 44.95 5.79
C THR A 677 3.51 45.25 6.22
N GLU A 678 2.53 44.64 5.57
CA GLU A 678 1.15 44.56 6.07
C GLU A 678 1.03 43.33 6.96
N THR A 679 0.25 43.43 8.02
CA THR A 679 -0.05 42.27 8.87
C THR A 679 -0.95 41.30 8.12
N ILE A 680 -0.87 40.00 8.43
CA ILE A 680 -1.75 38.96 7.87
C ILE A 680 -3.23 39.38 7.98
N LYS A 681 -3.59 40.02 9.08
CA LYS A 681 -4.94 40.55 9.32
C LYS A 681 -5.33 41.63 8.31
N GLU A 682 -4.47 42.61 8.03
CA GLU A 682 -4.75 43.68 7.06
C GLU A 682 -4.93 43.12 5.64
N THR A 683 -4.12 42.12 5.26
CA THR A 683 -4.28 41.41 3.99
C THR A 683 -5.62 40.68 3.92
N ILE A 684 -6.04 40.03 5.01
CA ILE A 684 -7.33 39.31 5.08
C ILE A 684 -8.52 40.29 5.04
N ASP A 685 -8.47 41.36 5.83
CA ASP A 685 -9.55 42.34 5.90
C ASP A 685 -9.77 43.01 4.53
N SER A 686 -8.70 43.34 3.81
CA SER A 686 -8.76 43.85 2.43
C SER A 686 -9.45 42.88 1.45
N HIS A 687 -9.20 41.57 1.58
CA HIS A 687 -9.88 40.56 0.74
C HIS A 687 -11.35 40.37 1.09
N ARG A 688 -11.72 40.55 2.36
CA ARG A 688 -13.11 40.45 2.82
C ARG A 688 -13.97 41.64 2.39
N GLU A 689 -13.37 42.77 2.02
CA GLU A 689 -14.08 43.90 1.43
C GLU A 689 -14.60 43.60 0.03
N ASP A 690 -13.98 42.65 -0.69
CA ASP A 690 -14.49 42.15 -1.97
C ASP A 690 -15.62 41.13 -1.73
N ALA A 691 -16.81 41.45 -2.24
CA ALA A 691 -18.00 40.62 -2.06
C ALA A 691 -17.86 39.21 -2.65
N SER A 692 -17.04 39.01 -3.69
CA SER A 692 -16.79 37.70 -4.31
C SER A 692 -15.85 36.84 -3.47
N CYS A 693 -14.79 37.43 -2.90
CA CYS A 693 -13.86 36.73 -2.02
C CYS A 693 -14.49 36.43 -0.64
N ASN A 694 -15.31 37.34 -0.11
CA ASN A 694 -15.91 37.19 1.22
C ASN A 694 -16.87 35.99 1.33
N ILE A 695 -17.38 35.45 0.21
CA ILE A 695 -18.20 34.23 0.16
C ILE A 695 -17.49 33.06 0.86
N CYS A 696 -16.19 32.88 0.56
CA CYS A 696 -15.37 31.80 1.12
C CYS A 696 -14.63 32.26 2.40
N HIS A 697 -14.05 33.46 2.36
CA HIS A 697 -13.21 34.00 3.42
C HIS A 697 -13.96 34.25 4.75
N LYS A 698 -15.28 34.52 4.69
CA LYS A 698 -16.10 34.59 5.92
C LYS A 698 -16.09 33.27 6.71
N LYS A 699 -16.06 32.13 6.02
CA LYS A 699 -16.10 30.79 6.62
C LYS A 699 -14.73 30.30 7.06
N MET A 700 -13.73 30.37 6.18
CA MET A 700 -12.43 29.72 6.42
C MET A 700 -11.46 30.57 7.27
N ASP A 701 -11.46 31.89 7.13
CA ASP A 701 -10.46 32.74 7.79
C ASP A 701 -10.48 32.61 9.32
N PRO A 702 -11.64 32.63 10.01
CA PRO A 702 -11.65 32.51 11.48
C PRO A 702 -11.01 31.22 11.97
N LEU A 703 -11.21 30.12 11.22
CA LEU A 703 -10.62 28.81 11.53
C LEU A 703 -9.09 28.86 11.31
N GLY A 704 -8.66 29.43 10.20
CA GLY A 704 -7.25 29.58 9.85
C GLY A 704 -6.45 30.47 10.80
N ILE A 705 -6.95 31.68 11.05
CA ILE A 705 -6.32 32.69 11.91
C ILE A 705 -6.13 32.16 13.33
N SER A 706 -7.09 31.37 13.84
CA SER A 706 -6.98 30.78 15.19
C SER A 706 -5.75 29.88 15.37
N LEU A 707 -5.21 29.37 14.26
CA LEU A 707 -4.04 28.48 14.21
C LEU A 707 -2.74 29.23 13.95
N GLU A 708 -2.74 30.55 13.70
CA GLU A 708 -1.50 31.32 13.45
C GLU A 708 -0.62 31.53 14.69
N ASN A 709 -1.01 30.97 15.84
CA ASN A 709 -0.12 30.83 16.99
C ASN A 709 0.87 29.66 16.85
N PHE A 710 0.71 28.82 15.82
CA PHE A 710 1.59 27.69 15.51
C PHE A 710 2.43 27.98 14.28
N ASP A 711 3.71 27.59 14.32
CA ASP A 711 4.64 27.75 13.20
C ASP A 711 4.43 26.67 12.12
N VAL A 712 5.37 26.53 11.17
CA VAL A 712 5.31 25.57 10.06
C VAL A 712 5.22 24.11 10.53
N ILE A 713 5.71 23.78 11.73
CA ILE A 713 5.76 22.41 12.27
C ILE A 713 5.03 22.28 13.61
N GLY A 714 4.31 23.32 14.04
CA GLY A 714 3.55 23.34 15.29
C GLY A 714 4.20 24.18 16.35
#